data_AF-A0A6B2X1Y4-F1
#
_entry.id   AF-A0A6B2X1Y4-F1
#
_cell.length_a   1.000
_cell.length_b   1.000
_cell.length_c   1.000
_cell.angle_alpha   90.00
_cell.angle_beta   90.00
_cell.angle_gamma   90.00
#
_symmetry.space_group_name_H-M   'P 1'
#
loop_
_entity.id
_entity.type
_entity.pdbx_description
1 polymer ?
#
loop_
_entity_poly.entity_id
_entity_poly.type
_entity_poly.pdbx_seq_one_letter_code
_entity_poly.pdbx_strand_id
1 'polypeptide(L)'
;MIVTFYSYKGGVGRSMALANIADQLARSGMRVLMVDFDLEAPGLEHFFPIDHARVRGREGLLDLLLAFKYAMSVASSAADEGEEDAYRDLDRYITTVYPRRSDGGRLDLLTAGLRQTDDQISRYGAELRRFDWQDFYYVWSGELFFEWFRRTCAERYDIVLVDSRTGVTELGGVCAYQLADTIVALCAPNLQNLDGTAWMVRHFLSPQVRAVRGDRPLEVLVVPARVDQQDPELLDDFAGRFRRTFDPFAPDVLERAGLTFWELQVPYVPAYAFDEQVITDPGRAVERRALVRAYDSLRNAIALLAPERNAVAALRPAPADEERDTGSRGPVETLYDPTTRFTSPDVFLSYGNTGREAAGQIRELLAGQGGLRVAEAAPGERWERSVRAKISLVLVGSPSGVSPDELGELGAVAARGETRLLPVVLPGTGLVPLELRNYTYLDFSRGLDANRLLETVRAGLNRSKTEGRPPLRQELAPYRGLMPFSEADAPLFFGRDGLMNKVLDTLERFGTCTVVGEAGSGKTSLVNAGVLPLLRRNGLPGSDVWPVVRVDRYDSAQELQEALRSVTGLSGSTHKVVVVLDQFERLLARDAADREGQLALLRGLVGKETILPLTLLRADFLAEAHEHAAFLVQPERSVNVWPMSTGELRQAVEMPARAVGLQLEPGLVDLLLKDVGDEPSAASTLQFVLHNMWTYRREGYLTHEAYMDSGGVRGTLVQAAEEWFRSLSTDDYSRAREFLLHLGTVGSDGQLYRRAVSTATIAAMGATDLSEQLLQRRLLVTTYEARHPCVRLAHHALVDAWPTFRQWIEAAGSALQLRQRLAAAAEDWESSGHPVEALLGERSLAVVESSIMGWMLGEVEKGYLAASQADIRRKRRTGHLISTVLFVFGAGISILYSVFNTGGDGARWWSSSAIVLGAIVAVLLQSAILHRNERRSLTP
;
A
#
# COMPACT_ATOMS: atom_id res chain seq x y z
N MET A 1 7.63 40.77 -9.89
CA MET A 1 7.09 40.23 -8.62
C MET A 1 7.80 38.91 -8.34
N ILE A 2 8.22 38.64 -7.10
CA ILE A 2 8.82 37.35 -6.72
C ILE A 2 7.89 36.61 -5.76
N VAL A 3 7.51 35.38 -6.09
CA VAL A 3 6.67 34.51 -5.28
C VAL A 3 7.46 33.29 -4.86
N THR A 4 7.61 33.09 -3.55
CA THR A 4 8.33 31.95 -2.99
C THR A 4 7.32 30.90 -2.53
N PHE A 5 7.42 29.69 -3.07
CA PHE A 5 6.65 28.55 -2.59
C PHE A 5 7.42 27.91 -1.43
N TYR A 6 6.74 27.72 -0.31
CA TYR A 6 7.31 27.24 0.95
C TYR A 6 6.48 26.09 1.53
N SER A 7 7.14 25.20 2.27
CA SER A 7 6.44 24.26 3.14
C SER A 7 7.28 23.90 4.38
N TYR A 8 6.60 23.72 5.52
CA TYR A 8 7.26 23.31 6.76
C TYR A 8 7.81 21.87 6.67
N LYS A 9 7.13 20.99 5.92
CA LYS A 9 7.59 19.62 5.65
C LYS A 9 7.66 19.32 4.16
N GLY A 10 8.51 18.36 3.80
CA GLY A 10 8.56 17.79 2.46
C GLY A 10 7.34 16.94 2.11
N GLY A 11 7.14 16.70 0.81
CA GLY A 11 6.07 15.84 0.30
C GLY A 11 4.67 16.46 0.24
N VAL A 12 4.53 17.76 0.51
CA VAL A 12 3.21 18.45 0.49
C VAL A 12 2.77 18.93 -0.90
N GLY A 13 3.59 18.75 -1.94
CA GLY A 13 3.27 19.15 -3.31
C GLY A 13 3.71 20.57 -3.71
N ARG A 14 4.70 21.14 -3.01
CA ARG A 14 5.20 22.51 -3.22
C ARG A 14 5.71 22.75 -4.66
N SER A 15 6.67 21.93 -5.13
CA SER A 15 7.24 22.04 -6.48
C SER A 15 6.18 21.79 -7.56
N MET A 16 5.23 20.88 -7.31
CA MET A 16 4.10 20.62 -8.20
C MET A 16 3.20 21.86 -8.32
N ALA A 17 2.84 22.50 -7.21
CA ALA A 17 2.03 23.72 -7.25
C ALA A 17 2.76 24.83 -8.01
N LEU A 18 4.06 25.01 -7.74
CA LEU A 18 4.88 26.00 -8.44
C LEU A 18 4.91 25.75 -9.96
N ALA A 19 5.24 24.53 -10.40
CA ALA A 19 5.34 24.19 -11.82
C ALA A 19 4.02 24.41 -12.57
N ASN A 20 2.89 24.08 -11.94
CA ASN A 20 1.56 24.27 -12.53
C ASN A 20 1.18 25.74 -12.65
N ILE A 21 1.45 26.54 -11.62
CA ILE A 21 1.23 27.99 -11.65
C ILE A 21 2.13 28.64 -12.71
N ALA A 22 3.38 28.19 -12.83
CA ALA A 22 4.33 28.68 -13.82
C ALA A 22 3.83 28.45 -15.25
N ASP A 23 3.38 27.23 -15.56
CA ASP A 23 2.81 26.90 -16.86
C ASP A 23 1.55 27.74 -17.15
N GLN A 24 0.61 27.85 -16.21
CA GLN A 24 -0.61 28.65 -16.39
C GLN A 24 -0.31 30.12 -16.67
N LEU A 25 0.63 30.72 -15.94
CA LEU A 25 1.03 32.11 -16.13
C LEU A 25 1.71 32.31 -17.49
N ALA A 26 2.63 31.41 -17.88
CA ALA A 26 3.30 31.48 -19.17
C ALA A 26 2.31 31.36 -20.34
N ARG A 27 1.31 30.47 -20.24
CA ARG A 27 0.22 30.34 -21.22
C ARG A 27 -0.73 31.54 -21.23
N SER A 28 -0.78 32.30 -20.14
CA SER A 28 -1.54 33.56 -20.03
C SER A 28 -0.76 34.76 -20.56
N GLY A 29 0.32 34.54 -21.32
CA GLY A 29 1.13 35.59 -21.94
C GLY A 29 2.21 36.19 -21.02
N MET A 30 2.39 35.68 -19.80
CA MET A 30 3.39 36.22 -18.87
C MET A 30 4.80 35.71 -19.17
N ARG A 31 5.80 36.54 -18.89
CA ARG A 31 7.21 36.13 -18.85
C ARG A 31 7.53 35.60 -17.46
N VAL A 32 7.70 34.29 -17.36
CA VAL A 32 7.86 33.58 -16.09
C VAL A 32 9.28 33.00 -15.98
N LEU A 33 9.93 33.23 -14.83
CA LEU A 33 11.15 32.53 -14.43
C LEU A 33 10.83 31.62 -13.24
N MET A 34 11.14 30.34 -13.36
CA MET A 34 11.21 29.42 -12.23
C MET A 34 12.63 29.34 -11.69
N VAL A 35 12.78 29.26 -10.38
CA VAL A 35 14.07 29.09 -9.69
C VAL A 35 13.98 27.90 -8.76
N ASP A 36 14.78 26.88 -9.03
CA ASP A 36 14.93 25.72 -8.14
C ASP A 36 15.99 26.06 -7.07
N PHE A 37 15.53 26.56 -5.91
CA PHE A 37 16.39 26.92 -4.79
C PHE A 37 16.54 25.74 -3.81
N ASP A 38 15.88 24.61 -4.05
CA ASP A 38 16.03 23.40 -3.24
C ASP A 38 17.31 22.64 -3.65
N LEU A 39 18.46 23.24 -3.32
CA LEU A 39 19.76 22.73 -3.74
C LEU A 39 20.07 21.31 -3.24
N GLU A 40 19.46 20.90 -2.12
CA GLU A 40 19.66 19.59 -1.52
C GLU A 40 18.80 18.48 -2.16
N ALA A 41 17.65 18.83 -2.76
CA ALA A 41 16.78 17.88 -3.47
C ALA A 41 16.16 18.53 -4.72
N PRO A 42 16.98 18.88 -5.74
CA PRO A 42 16.50 19.57 -6.92
C PRO A 42 15.68 18.64 -7.82
N GLY A 43 14.76 19.21 -8.58
CA GLY A 43 13.93 18.40 -9.47
C GLY A 43 12.89 19.14 -10.28
N LEU A 44 12.87 20.48 -10.28
CA LEU A 44 11.80 21.24 -10.92
C LEU A 44 11.71 21.01 -12.44
N GLU A 45 12.82 20.63 -13.09
CA GLU A 45 12.85 20.27 -14.51
C GLU A 45 12.03 19.03 -14.88
N HIS A 46 11.75 18.12 -13.93
CA HIS A 46 11.05 16.86 -14.21
C HIS A 46 9.58 17.07 -14.61
N PHE A 47 8.96 18.17 -14.16
CA PHE A 47 7.56 18.50 -14.44
C PHE A 47 7.27 18.86 -15.91
N PHE A 48 8.31 19.03 -16.73
CA PHE A 48 8.22 19.54 -18.09
C PHE A 48 8.78 18.55 -19.11
N PRO A 49 8.16 18.40 -20.29
CA PRO A 49 8.63 17.50 -21.34
C PRO A 49 9.81 18.11 -22.11
N ILE A 50 10.97 18.25 -21.45
CA ILE A 50 12.20 18.84 -21.98
C ILE A 50 13.35 17.83 -21.96
N ASP A 51 14.43 18.11 -22.69
CA ASP A 51 15.65 17.28 -22.63
C ASP A 51 16.35 17.47 -21.27
N HIS A 52 15.99 16.62 -20.30
CA HIS A 52 16.52 16.70 -18.94
C HIS A 52 18.04 16.49 -18.88
N ALA A 53 18.65 15.77 -19.82
CA ALA A 53 20.10 15.59 -19.84
C ALA A 53 20.78 16.91 -20.22
N ARG A 54 20.27 17.57 -21.26
CA ARG A 54 20.74 18.90 -21.67
C ARG A 54 20.54 19.96 -20.58
N VAL A 55 19.39 19.95 -19.92
CA VAL A 55 19.05 20.91 -18.85
C VAL A 55 19.99 20.74 -17.65
N ARG A 56 20.20 19.49 -17.21
CA ARG A 56 21.15 19.18 -16.12
C ARG A 56 22.62 19.40 -16.49
N GLY A 57 22.94 19.48 -17.78
CA GLY A 57 24.27 19.78 -18.30
C GLY A 57 24.60 21.28 -18.35
N ARG A 58 23.70 22.15 -17.86
CA ARG A 58 23.93 23.58 -17.76
C ARG A 58 24.17 23.99 -16.32
N GLU A 59 24.96 25.05 -16.16
CA GLU A 59 25.16 25.70 -14.86
C GLU A 59 23.84 26.28 -14.34
N GLY A 60 23.68 26.31 -13.02
CA GLY A 60 22.47 26.77 -12.34
C GLY A 60 22.76 27.71 -11.18
N LEU A 61 21.86 27.71 -10.20
CA LEU A 61 21.88 28.63 -9.06
C LEU A 61 23.13 28.50 -8.20
N LEU A 62 23.56 27.29 -7.86
CA LEU A 62 24.78 27.09 -7.06
C LEU A 62 26.01 27.62 -7.81
N ASP A 63 26.11 27.34 -9.11
CA ASP A 63 27.19 27.81 -9.97
C ASP A 63 27.20 29.35 -10.07
N LEU A 64 26.01 29.96 -10.15
CA LEU A 64 25.84 31.43 -10.14
C LEU A 64 26.29 32.05 -8.81
N LEU A 65 25.93 31.44 -7.67
CA LEU A 65 26.35 31.90 -6.34
C LEU A 65 27.88 31.79 -6.16
N LEU A 66 28.48 30.70 -6.63
CA LEU A 66 29.92 30.51 -6.63
C LEU A 66 30.65 31.50 -7.55
N ALA A 67 30.11 31.78 -8.74
CA ALA A 67 30.65 32.79 -9.65
C ALA A 67 30.64 34.19 -9.02
N PHE A 68 29.57 34.55 -8.30
CA PHE A 68 29.53 35.80 -7.54
C PHE A 68 30.58 35.83 -6.42
N LYS A 69 30.67 34.75 -5.62
CA LYS A 69 31.68 34.62 -4.56
C LYS A 69 33.10 34.78 -5.11
N TYR A 70 33.38 34.18 -6.27
CA TYR A 70 34.66 34.31 -6.96
C TYR A 70 34.93 35.76 -7.41
N ALA A 71 33.96 36.42 -8.05
CA ALA A 71 34.10 37.82 -8.46
C ALA A 71 34.41 38.76 -7.29
N MET A 72 33.75 38.55 -6.14
CA MET A 72 34.01 39.31 -4.92
C MET A 72 35.39 39.02 -4.29
N SER A 73 35.99 37.86 -4.57
CA SER A 73 37.33 37.49 -4.15
C SER A 73 38.43 38.04 -5.07
N VAL A 74 38.20 38.09 -6.38
CA VAL A 74 39.19 38.53 -7.39
C VAL A 74 39.31 40.06 -7.46
N ALA A 75 38.28 40.80 -7.04
CA ALA A 75 38.35 42.26 -6.90
C ALA A 75 39.47 42.77 -5.95
N SER A 76 40.20 41.88 -5.24
CA SER A 76 41.41 42.20 -4.48
C SER A 76 42.74 41.95 -5.21
N SER A 77 42.74 41.32 -6.39
CA SER A 77 43.95 40.89 -7.11
C SER A 77 43.76 41.00 -8.62
N ALA A 78 44.36 42.03 -9.24
CA ALA A 78 44.31 42.23 -10.69
C ALA A 78 44.97 41.07 -11.46
N ALA A 79 44.19 40.33 -12.26
CA ALA A 79 44.55 39.72 -13.56
C ALA A 79 43.60 38.55 -13.94
N ASP A 80 42.56 38.83 -14.73
CA ASP A 80 42.29 38.19 -16.04
C ASP A 80 40.96 38.77 -16.59
N GLU A 81 41.04 39.52 -17.70
CA GLU A 81 39.96 40.37 -18.26
C GLU A 81 38.73 39.60 -18.83
N GLY A 82 38.53 38.32 -18.48
CA GLY A 82 37.45 37.47 -19.01
C GLY A 82 36.49 36.84 -18.00
N GLU A 83 36.87 36.69 -16.73
CA GLU A 83 36.07 35.96 -15.71
C GLU A 83 35.50 36.83 -14.58
N GLU A 84 35.90 38.10 -14.46
CA GLU A 84 35.58 38.97 -13.31
C GLU A 84 34.08 39.29 -13.14
N ASP A 85 33.24 39.05 -14.15
CA ASP A 85 31.80 39.35 -14.11
C ASP A 85 30.92 38.19 -14.64
N ALA A 86 31.42 36.95 -14.61
CA ALA A 86 30.69 35.79 -15.16
C ALA A 86 29.25 35.64 -14.60
N TYR A 87 29.02 35.99 -13.33
CA TYR A 87 27.69 35.96 -12.71
C TYR A 87 26.69 36.93 -13.35
N ARG A 88 27.15 38.00 -14.03
CA ARG A 88 26.28 39.00 -14.67
C ARG A 88 25.64 38.49 -15.96
N ASP A 89 26.23 37.49 -16.61
CA ASP A 89 25.64 36.83 -17.77
C ASP A 89 24.60 35.79 -17.32
N LEU A 90 23.43 36.28 -16.93
CA LEU A 90 22.37 35.42 -16.39
C LEU A 90 21.87 34.38 -17.41
N ASP A 91 22.00 34.63 -18.72
CA ASP A 91 21.56 33.72 -19.77
C ASP A 91 22.44 32.46 -19.87
N ARG A 92 23.64 32.50 -19.28
CA ARG A 92 24.49 31.32 -19.05
C ARG A 92 23.79 30.27 -18.17
N TYR A 93 23.13 30.73 -17.11
CA TYR A 93 22.53 29.91 -16.06
C TYR A 93 21.05 29.56 -16.30
N ILE A 94 20.39 30.27 -17.20
CA ILE A 94 18.96 30.10 -17.48
C ILE A 94 18.74 29.11 -18.62
N THR A 95 17.76 28.23 -18.45
CA THR A 95 17.29 27.29 -19.47
C THR A 95 15.85 27.57 -19.85
N THR A 96 15.58 27.75 -21.14
CA THR A 96 14.21 27.96 -21.63
C THR A 96 13.45 26.64 -21.69
N VAL A 97 12.28 26.62 -21.03
CA VAL A 97 11.32 25.50 -21.03
C VAL A 97 10.30 25.70 -22.15
N TYR A 98 9.63 26.86 -22.16
CA TYR A 98 8.74 27.27 -23.24
C TYR A 98 9.31 28.51 -23.95
N PRO A 99 9.66 28.41 -25.25
CA PRO A 99 10.14 29.56 -25.99
C PRO A 99 9.05 30.63 -26.10
N ARG A 100 9.48 31.86 -26.34
CA ARG A 100 8.58 33.00 -26.44
C ARG A 100 7.52 32.79 -27.52
N ARG A 101 6.26 32.93 -27.12
CA ARG A 101 5.07 32.84 -27.96
C ARG A 101 4.70 34.21 -28.56
N SER A 102 3.75 34.20 -29.50
CA SER A 102 3.23 35.42 -30.15
C SER A 102 2.52 36.38 -29.19
N ASP A 103 1.89 35.84 -28.14
CA ASP A 103 1.28 36.58 -27.03
C ASP A 103 2.31 37.14 -26.03
N GLY A 104 3.60 36.88 -26.23
CA GLY A 104 4.68 37.29 -25.34
C GLY A 104 5.00 36.30 -24.22
N GLY A 105 4.17 35.28 -24.01
CA GLY A 105 4.34 34.27 -22.97
C GLY A 105 5.61 33.45 -23.15
N ARG A 106 6.34 33.23 -22.06
CA ARG A 106 7.57 32.42 -22.01
C ARG A 106 7.77 31.80 -20.63
N LEU A 107 8.39 30.64 -20.60
CA LEU A 107 8.75 29.97 -19.35
C LEU A 107 10.23 29.60 -19.38
N ASP A 108 10.98 30.17 -18.45
CA ASP A 108 12.39 29.91 -18.26
C ASP A 108 12.63 29.28 -16.87
N LEU A 109 13.73 28.55 -16.73
CA LEU A 109 14.12 27.82 -15.52
C LEU A 109 15.59 28.08 -15.19
N LEU A 110 15.84 28.59 -13.98
CA LEU A 110 17.13 28.54 -13.31
C LEU A 110 17.16 27.28 -12.45
N THR A 111 17.90 26.27 -12.91
CA THR A 111 18.01 24.99 -12.19
C THR A 111 18.93 25.12 -10.96
N ALA A 112 18.95 24.13 -10.08
CA ALA A 112 19.81 24.18 -8.89
C ALA A 112 21.33 24.21 -9.19
N GLY A 113 21.80 23.53 -10.25
CA GLY A 113 23.21 23.55 -10.66
C GLY A 113 23.62 22.42 -11.62
N LEU A 114 24.86 22.44 -12.09
CA LEU A 114 25.38 21.46 -13.06
C LEU A 114 25.41 20.01 -12.51
N ARG A 115 24.67 19.08 -13.12
CA ARG A 115 24.43 17.72 -12.57
C ARG A 115 24.08 16.63 -13.60
N GLN A 116 24.65 16.66 -14.82
CA GLN A 116 24.34 15.67 -15.86
C GLN A 116 25.08 14.34 -15.67
N THR A 117 26.36 14.38 -15.31
CA THR A 117 27.21 13.19 -15.17
C THR A 117 27.50 12.86 -13.70
N ASP A 118 27.92 11.64 -13.41
CA ASP A 118 28.28 11.22 -12.03
C ASP A 118 29.39 12.09 -11.42
N ASP A 119 30.36 12.51 -12.24
CA ASP A 119 31.42 13.44 -11.83
C ASP A 119 30.87 14.82 -11.47
N GLN A 120 29.94 15.34 -12.27
CA GLN A 120 29.28 16.61 -12.00
C GLN A 120 28.40 16.54 -10.75
N ILE A 121 27.65 15.45 -10.55
CA ILE A 121 26.84 15.21 -9.35
C ILE A 121 27.74 15.17 -8.11
N SER A 122 28.88 14.48 -8.19
CA SER A 122 29.83 14.38 -7.10
C SER A 122 30.44 15.75 -6.75
N ARG A 123 30.79 16.55 -7.76
CA ARG A 123 31.29 17.92 -7.60
C ARG A 123 30.23 18.84 -7.01
N TYR A 124 29.01 18.83 -7.55
CA TYR A 124 27.87 19.59 -7.05
C TYR A 124 27.63 19.33 -5.57
N GLY A 125 27.58 18.05 -5.17
CA GLY A 125 27.41 17.67 -3.77
C GLY A 125 28.59 18.09 -2.87
N ALA A 126 29.82 18.13 -3.38
CA ALA A 126 30.98 18.61 -2.63
C ALA A 126 30.95 20.13 -2.44
N GLU A 127 30.61 20.90 -3.48
CA GLU A 127 30.48 22.35 -3.39
C GLU A 127 29.33 22.76 -2.47
N LEU A 128 28.16 22.11 -2.60
CA LEU A 128 27.02 22.39 -1.72
C LEU A 128 27.35 22.17 -0.24
N ARG A 129 28.08 21.09 0.11
CA ARG A 129 28.54 20.83 1.49
C ARG A 129 29.52 21.86 2.01
N ARG A 130 30.29 22.51 1.13
CA ARG A 130 31.27 23.54 1.48
C ARG A 130 30.67 24.94 1.51
N PHE A 131 29.50 25.13 0.91
CA PHE A 131 28.86 26.42 0.80
C PHE A 131 28.22 26.82 2.13
N ASP A 132 28.85 27.76 2.83
CA ASP A 132 28.33 28.34 4.06
C ASP A 132 27.52 29.61 3.74
N TRP A 133 26.22 29.58 4.06
CA TRP A 133 25.30 30.69 3.83
C TRP A 133 25.57 31.92 4.70
N GLN A 134 26.04 31.74 5.94
CA GLN A 134 26.38 32.85 6.81
C GLN A 134 27.66 33.53 6.31
N ASP A 135 28.67 32.75 5.92
CA ASP A 135 29.88 33.26 5.25
C ASP A 135 29.49 34.04 3.98
N PHE A 136 28.71 33.44 3.08
CA PHE A 136 28.24 34.09 1.86
C PHE A 136 27.54 35.41 2.14
N TYR A 137 26.65 35.45 3.12
CA TYR A 137 25.86 36.64 3.42
C TYR A 137 26.71 37.75 4.06
N TYR A 138 27.43 37.43 5.14
CA TYR A 138 28.11 38.43 5.99
C TYR A 138 29.53 38.78 5.52
N VAL A 139 30.25 37.83 4.89
CA VAL A 139 31.64 38.05 4.45
C VAL A 139 31.69 38.49 2.99
N TRP A 140 30.91 37.83 2.12
CA TRP A 140 30.94 38.07 0.68
C TRP A 140 29.88 39.07 0.20
N SER A 141 29.22 39.78 1.12
CA SER A 141 28.16 40.74 0.83
C SER A 141 27.01 40.14 0.01
N GLY A 142 26.58 38.93 0.36
CA GLY A 142 25.50 38.22 -0.32
C GLY A 142 24.19 39.00 -0.42
N GLU A 143 23.95 39.96 0.48
CA GLU A 143 22.83 40.91 0.37
C GLU A 143 22.82 41.64 -0.99
N LEU A 144 23.99 42.08 -1.47
CA LEU A 144 24.13 42.77 -2.75
C LEU A 144 23.80 41.84 -3.93
N PHE A 145 24.17 40.57 -3.84
CA PHE A 145 23.82 39.57 -4.85
C PHE A 145 22.31 39.43 -4.98
N PHE A 146 21.59 39.26 -3.87
CA PHE A 146 20.14 39.04 -3.93
C PHE A 146 19.37 40.29 -4.36
N GLU A 147 19.84 41.49 -3.99
CA GLU A 147 19.25 42.73 -4.49
C GLU A 147 19.52 42.91 -6.00
N TRP A 148 20.74 42.62 -6.46
CA TRP A 148 21.07 42.60 -7.89
C TRP A 148 20.21 41.57 -8.65
N PHE A 149 20.11 40.35 -8.14
CA PHE A 149 19.35 39.26 -8.75
C PHE A 149 17.87 39.63 -8.86
N ARG A 150 17.30 40.19 -7.79
CA ARG A 150 15.91 40.66 -7.75
C ARG A 150 15.65 41.75 -8.78
N ARG A 151 16.52 42.77 -8.88
CA ARG A 151 16.39 43.85 -9.88
C ARG A 151 16.48 43.30 -11.31
N THR A 152 17.50 42.51 -11.59
CA THR A 152 17.73 41.89 -12.91
C THR A 152 16.55 41.02 -13.33
N CYS A 153 16.00 40.24 -12.39
CA CYS A 153 14.80 39.45 -12.62
C CYS A 153 13.57 40.30 -12.92
N ALA A 154 13.35 41.39 -12.17
CA ALA A 154 12.19 42.27 -12.34
C ALA A 154 12.19 43.01 -13.69
N GLU A 155 13.35 43.24 -14.30
CA GLU A 155 13.46 43.81 -15.65
C GLU A 155 13.10 42.80 -16.75
N ARG A 156 13.51 41.54 -16.57
CA ARG A 156 13.39 40.48 -17.60
C ARG A 156 12.06 39.73 -17.55
N TYR A 157 11.47 39.60 -16.36
CA TYR A 157 10.31 38.74 -16.09
C TYR A 157 9.20 39.52 -15.39
N ASP A 158 7.95 39.17 -15.71
CA ASP A 158 6.78 39.73 -15.05
C ASP A 158 6.64 39.15 -13.64
N ILE A 159 6.97 37.86 -13.52
CA ILE A 159 6.95 37.10 -12.27
C ILE A 159 8.09 36.07 -12.20
N VAL A 160 8.66 35.95 -11.01
CA VAL A 160 9.62 34.89 -10.66
C VAL A 160 9.01 34.01 -9.59
N LEU A 161 9.08 32.70 -9.78
CA LEU A 161 8.58 31.69 -8.87
C LEU A 161 9.76 30.90 -8.30
N VAL A 162 9.90 30.88 -6.97
CA VAL A 162 11.04 30.28 -6.28
C VAL A 162 10.58 29.06 -5.49
N ASP A 163 11.20 27.90 -5.74
CA ASP A 163 11.01 26.68 -4.94
C ASP A 163 12.01 26.69 -3.77
N SER A 164 11.55 26.96 -2.54
CA SER A 164 12.44 27.10 -1.37
C SER A 164 12.94 25.75 -0.84
N ARG A 165 13.79 25.71 0.20
CA ARG A 165 13.99 24.47 0.98
C ARG A 165 12.86 24.29 1.99
N THR A 166 12.57 23.06 2.40
CA THR A 166 11.52 22.76 3.39
C THR A 166 12.01 22.99 4.81
N GLY A 167 11.12 23.41 5.71
CA GLY A 167 11.36 23.37 7.16
C GLY A 167 12.01 24.62 7.74
N VAL A 168 12.65 24.42 8.90
CA VAL A 168 13.20 25.46 9.79
C VAL A 168 14.55 25.98 9.29
N THR A 169 15.17 25.33 8.31
CA THR A 169 16.42 25.77 7.67
C THR A 169 16.28 27.12 6.97
N GLU A 170 15.05 27.51 6.61
CA GLU A 170 14.70 28.86 6.17
C GLU A 170 14.70 29.89 7.32
N LEU A 171 15.03 29.55 8.58
CA LEU A 171 15.22 30.53 9.67
C LEU A 171 16.38 31.49 9.44
N GLY A 172 17.33 31.14 8.56
CA GLY A 172 18.33 32.08 8.02
C GLY A 172 18.01 32.58 6.60
N GLY A 173 16.80 32.29 6.10
CA GLY A 173 16.45 32.11 4.69
C GLY A 173 16.47 33.36 3.80
N VAL A 174 17.28 33.29 2.75
CA VAL A 174 17.29 34.25 1.64
C VAL A 174 15.98 34.24 0.85
N CYS A 175 15.41 33.05 0.60
CA CYS A 175 14.25 32.88 -0.27
C CYS A 175 12.98 33.53 0.26
N ALA A 176 12.68 33.27 1.53
CA ALA A 176 11.49 33.79 2.19
C ALA A 176 11.69 35.23 2.72
N TYR A 177 12.83 35.53 3.34
CA TYR A 177 13.02 36.85 3.96
C TYR A 177 13.51 37.91 2.99
N GLN A 178 14.38 37.61 2.03
CA GLN A 178 14.97 38.65 1.18
C GLN A 178 14.38 38.69 -0.23
N LEU A 179 14.11 37.55 -0.86
CA LEU A 179 13.65 37.54 -2.25
C LEU A 179 12.15 37.77 -2.38
N ALA A 180 11.34 37.08 -1.58
CA ALA A 180 9.89 37.04 -1.72
C ALA A 180 9.22 38.43 -1.62
N ASP A 181 8.26 38.70 -2.49
CA ASP A 181 7.18 39.68 -2.27
C ASP A 181 5.94 38.99 -1.66
N THR A 182 5.71 37.74 -2.07
CA THR A 182 4.63 36.89 -1.57
C THR A 182 5.19 35.50 -1.26
N ILE A 183 4.75 34.91 -0.15
CA ILE A 183 5.03 33.52 0.20
C ILE A 183 3.75 32.70 0.02
N VAL A 184 3.82 31.62 -0.76
CA VAL A 184 2.77 30.60 -0.85
C VAL A 184 3.18 29.43 0.05
N ALA A 185 2.59 29.36 1.24
CA ALA A 185 2.89 28.35 2.25
C ALA A 185 1.93 27.15 2.14
N LEU A 186 2.41 26.00 1.66
CA LEU A 186 1.61 24.78 1.55
C LEU A 186 1.57 24.04 2.90
N CYS A 187 0.36 23.69 3.33
CA CYS A 187 0.09 23.01 4.60
C CYS A 187 -0.69 21.72 4.37
N ALA A 188 -0.11 20.56 4.69
CA ALA A 188 -0.82 19.28 4.63
C ALA A 188 -1.82 19.11 5.80
N PRO A 189 -2.88 18.29 5.65
CA PRO A 189 -3.94 18.14 6.65
C PRO A 189 -3.55 17.24 7.83
N ASN A 190 -2.54 17.66 8.59
CA ASN A 190 -2.14 17.03 9.85
C ASN A 190 -1.67 18.09 10.86
N LEU A 191 -1.79 17.77 12.15
CA LEU A 191 -1.50 18.70 13.24
C LEU A 191 -0.07 19.26 13.18
N GLN A 192 0.91 18.42 12.84
CA GLN A 192 2.31 18.87 12.77
C GLN A 192 2.56 19.89 11.67
N ASN A 193 1.93 19.74 10.50
CA ASN A 193 2.01 20.73 9.42
C ASN A 193 1.24 22.00 9.79
N LEU A 194 0.08 21.87 10.43
CA LEU A 194 -0.72 23.00 10.89
C LEU A 194 0.08 23.89 11.85
N ASP A 195 0.59 23.30 12.94
CA ASP A 195 1.33 24.02 13.98
C ASP A 195 2.66 24.59 13.44
N GLY A 196 3.40 23.78 12.68
CA GLY A 196 4.68 24.20 12.10
C GLY A 196 4.54 25.33 11.07
N THR A 197 3.52 25.25 10.21
CA THR A 197 3.23 26.32 9.23
C THR A 197 2.78 27.59 9.96
N ALA A 198 1.90 27.49 10.95
CA ALA A 198 1.46 28.65 11.75
C ALA A 198 2.61 29.35 12.46
N TRP A 199 3.56 28.59 13.01
CA TRP A 199 4.77 29.13 13.62
C TRP A 199 5.62 29.91 12.59
N MET A 200 5.82 29.35 11.40
CA MET A 200 6.57 30.01 10.32
C MET A 200 5.88 31.26 9.80
N VAL A 201 4.56 31.23 9.59
CA VAL A 201 3.78 32.41 9.13
C VAL A 201 3.92 33.57 10.11
N ARG A 202 3.78 33.32 11.42
CA ARG A 202 4.01 34.34 12.46
C ARG A 202 5.42 34.91 12.41
N HIS A 203 6.40 34.08 12.10
CA HIS A 203 7.78 34.50 12.01
C HIS A 203 8.06 35.32 10.74
N PHE A 204 7.54 34.91 9.57
CA PHE A 204 7.62 35.67 8.32
C PHE A 204 7.03 37.08 8.47
N LEU A 205 5.91 37.20 9.17
CA LEU A 205 5.21 38.46 9.41
C LEU A 205 5.75 39.23 10.63
N SER A 206 6.85 38.79 11.23
CA SER A 206 7.40 39.41 12.43
C SER A 206 8.10 40.76 12.14
N PRO A 207 8.12 41.68 13.12
CA PRO A 207 8.85 42.95 12.99
C PRO A 207 10.34 42.77 12.67
N GLN A 208 10.96 41.69 13.15
CA GLN A 208 12.37 41.38 12.91
C GLN A 208 12.64 41.15 11.41
N VAL A 209 11.79 40.36 10.75
CA VAL A 209 11.89 40.10 9.31
C VAL A 209 11.65 41.38 8.52
N ARG A 210 10.66 42.18 8.92
CA ARG A 210 10.37 43.46 8.28
C ARG A 210 11.55 44.45 8.34
N ALA A 211 12.28 44.46 9.46
CA ALA A 211 13.46 45.32 9.63
C ALA A 211 14.60 44.92 8.66
N VAL A 212 14.88 43.63 8.50
CA VAL A 212 15.90 43.12 7.56
C VAL A 212 15.52 43.39 6.10
N ARG A 213 14.22 43.54 5.82
CA ARG A 213 13.68 43.84 4.49
C ARG A 213 13.63 45.32 4.13
N GLY A 214 14.14 46.22 4.98
CA GLY A 214 14.03 47.66 4.78
C GLY A 214 12.58 48.13 4.66
N ASP A 215 11.69 47.58 5.51
CA ASP A 215 10.24 47.85 5.52
C ASP A 215 9.46 47.44 4.27
N ARG A 216 10.07 46.69 3.35
CA ARG A 216 9.35 46.15 2.18
C ARG A 216 8.28 45.14 2.63
N PRO A 217 7.01 45.30 2.19
CA PRO A 217 5.92 44.42 2.58
C PRO A 217 6.18 42.97 2.16
N LEU A 218 5.60 42.04 2.91
CA LEU A 218 5.64 40.61 2.66
C LEU A 218 4.25 40.05 2.91
N GLU A 219 3.64 39.53 1.85
CA GLU A 219 2.33 38.90 1.92
C GLU A 219 2.46 37.38 2.03
N VAL A 220 1.51 36.72 2.68
CA VAL A 220 1.49 35.26 2.84
C VAL A 220 0.14 34.70 2.40
N LEU A 221 0.17 33.70 1.52
CA LEU A 221 -0.96 32.86 1.16
C LEU A 221 -0.76 31.48 1.77
N VAL A 222 -1.65 31.05 2.67
CA VAL A 222 -1.61 29.68 3.21
C VAL A 222 -2.53 28.80 2.37
N VAL A 223 -1.99 27.71 1.85
CA VAL A 223 -2.68 26.80 0.93
C VAL A 223 -2.79 25.42 1.58
N PRO A 224 -4.01 24.96 1.96
CA PRO A 224 -4.22 23.57 2.34
C PRO A 224 -3.88 22.68 1.13
N ALA A 225 -2.94 21.75 1.28
CA ALA A 225 -2.47 20.93 0.17
C ALA A 225 -2.61 19.45 0.47
N ARG A 226 -2.88 18.65 -0.57
CA ARG A 226 -3.17 17.21 -0.46
C ARG A 226 -4.36 16.94 0.47
N VAL A 227 -5.41 17.75 0.34
CA VAL A 227 -6.65 17.57 1.11
C VAL A 227 -7.43 16.40 0.53
N ASP A 228 -7.49 15.30 1.29
CA ASP A 228 -8.32 14.15 0.95
C ASP A 228 -9.81 14.50 1.11
N GLN A 229 -10.66 14.06 0.18
CA GLN A 229 -12.08 14.35 0.13
C GLN A 229 -12.95 13.13 0.51
N GLN A 230 -12.34 11.99 0.85
CA GLN A 230 -13.04 10.71 1.07
C GLN A 230 -13.80 10.63 2.40
N ASP A 231 -13.38 11.39 3.42
CA ASP A 231 -14.01 11.41 4.75
C ASP A 231 -14.55 12.82 5.07
N PRO A 232 -15.86 13.04 4.92
CA PRO A 232 -16.46 14.35 5.15
C PRO A 232 -16.34 14.84 6.61
N GLU A 233 -16.39 13.96 7.60
CA GLU A 233 -16.36 14.34 9.02
C GLU A 233 -14.96 14.80 9.43
N LEU A 234 -13.92 14.06 9.03
CA LEU A 234 -12.53 14.46 9.27
C LEU A 234 -12.15 15.72 8.49
N LEU A 235 -12.69 15.87 7.27
CA LEU A 235 -12.49 17.07 6.45
C LEU A 235 -13.05 18.31 7.13
N ASP A 236 -14.28 18.25 7.64
CA ASP A 236 -14.93 19.37 8.34
C ASP A 236 -14.20 19.76 9.63
N ASP A 237 -13.76 18.76 10.41
CA ASP A 237 -12.98 19.02 11.63
C ASP A 237 -11.62 19.66 11.34
N PHE A 238 -10.92 19.18 10.30
CA PHE A 238 -9.67 19.82 9.87
C PHE A 238 -9.91 21.23 9.31
N ALA A 239 -10.94 21.44 8.50
CA ALA A 239 -11.30 22.75 7.96
C ALA A 239 -11.56 23.76 9.09
N GLY A 240 -12.28 23.35 10.13
CA GLY A 240 -12.53 24.18 11.31
C GLY A 240 -11.24 24.55 12.05
N ARG A 241 -10.30 23.62 12.22
CA ARG A 241 -8.98 23.88 12.83
C ARG A 241 -8.12 24.79 11.95
N PHE A 242 -8.10 24.57 10.64
CA PHE A 242 -7.35 25.35 9.67
C PHE A 242 -7.80 26.82 9.68
N ARG A 243 -9.11 27.07 9.53
CA ARG A 243 -9.69 28.42 9.54
C ARG A 243 -9.36 29.19 10.81
N ARG A 244 -9.59 28.58 11.98
CA ARG A 244 -9.25 29.18 13.29
C ARG A 244 -7.77 29.56 13.41
N THR A 245 -6.89 28.84 12.72
CA THR A 245 -5.44 29.04 12.81
C THR A 245 -4.94 30.09 11.82
N PHE A 246 -5.46 30.09 10.59
CA PHE A 246 -4.87 30.86 9.49
C PHE A 246 -5.68 32.05 9.00
N ASP A 247 -7.00 32.06 9.15
CA ASP A 247 -7.85 33.18 8.72
C ASP A 247 -7.39 34.53 9.31
N PRO A 248 -6.89 34.63 10.57
CA PRO A 248 -6.36 35.88 11.11
C PRO A 248 -5.13 36.45 10.37
N PHE A 249 -4.48 35.68 9.49
CA PHE A 249 -3.34 36.12 8.68
C PHE A 249 -3.74 36.41 7.22
N ALA A 250 -5.02 36.34 6.87
CA ALA A 250 -5.48 36.59 5.50
C ALA A 250 -5.22 38.05 5.07
N PRO A 251 -4.66 38.30 3.87
CA PRO A 251 -4.51 39.65 3.36
C PRO A 251 -5.88 40.31 3.08
N ASP A 252 -6.03 41.59 3.42
CA ASP A 252 -7.27 42.38 3.22
C ASP A 252 -7.81 42.32 1.78
N VAL A 253 -6.93 42.17 0.78
CA VAL A 253 -7.32 42.07 -0.63
C VAL A 253 -8.06 40.76 -0.91
N LEU A 254 -7.65 39.67 -0.25
CA LEU A 254 -8.29 38.36 -0.39
C LEU A 254 -9.67 38.38 0.28
N GLU A 255 -9.77 38.95 1.47
CA GLU A 255 -11.04 39.11 2.20
C GLU A 255 -12.05 39.96 1.40
N ARG A 256 -11.61 41.07 0.81
CA ARG A 256 -12.47 41.91 -0.05
C ARG A 256 -12.95 41.21 -1.31
N ALA A 257 -12.17 40.25 -1.82
CA ALA A 257 -12.58 39.39 -2.93
C ALA A 257 -13.54 38.28 -2.50
N GLY A 258 -13.89 38.19 -1.21
CA GLY A 258 -14.72 37.13 -0.65
C GLY A 258 -14.03 35.77 -0.64
N LEU A 259 -12.69 35.74 -0.68
CA LEU A 259 -11.91 34.53 -0.70
C LEU A 259 -11.28 34.25 0.68
N THR A 260 -11.23 32.97 1.05
CA THR A 260 -10.54 32.47 2.25
C THR A 260 -9.37 31.57 1.86
N PHE A 261 -8.40 31.38 2.76
CA PHE A 261 -7.31 30.43 2.53
C PHE A 261 -7.81 28.99 2.30
N TRP A 262 -8.95 28.62 2.89
CA TRP A 262 -9.53 27.30 2.68
C TRP A 262 -9.97 27.06 1.22
N GLU A 263 -10.47 28.08 0.53
CA GLU A 263 -10.90 27.97 -0.87
C GLU A 263 -9.73 27.80 -1.85
N LEU A 264 -8.50 28.09 -1.39
CA LEU A 264 -7.28 27.85 -2.14
C LEU A 264 -6.81 26.38 -2.07
N GLN A 265 -7.58 25.50 -1.41
CA GLN A 265 -7.17 24.11 -1.18
C GLN A 265 -6.82 23.36 -2.47
N VAL A 266 -5.72 22.60 -2.41
CA VAL A 266 -5.31 21.67 -3.46
C VAL A 266 -5.71 20.26 -3.03
N PRO A 267 -6.70 19.64 -3.71
CA PRO A 267 -7.17 18.31 -3.33
C PRO A 267 -6.07 17.26 -3.55
N TYR A 268 -6.09 16.20 -2.75
CA TYR A 268 -5.25 15.04 -3.02
C TYR A 268 -5.88 14.22 -4.14
N VAL A 269 -5.15 14.06 -5.26
CA VAL A 269 -5.57 13.21 -6.36
C VAL A 269 -4.48 12.14 -6.56
N PRO A 270 -4.73 10.87 -6.17
CA PRO A 270 -3.72 9.81 -6.17
C PRO A 270 -3.02 9.60 -7.52
N ALA A 271 -3.72 9.84 -8.63
CA ALA A 271 -3.18 9.74 -9.98
C ALA A 271 -1.92 10.61 -10.22
N TYR A 272 -1.77 11.72 -9.50
CA TYR A 272 -0.64 12.64 -9.63
C TYR A 272 0.46 12.41 -8.59
N ALA A 273 0.36 11.35 -7.79
CA ALA A 273 1.44 10.93 -6.89
C ALA A 273 2.56 10.16 -7.62
N PHE A 274 2.34 9.77 -8.89
CA PHE A 274 3.22 8.88 -9.66
C PHE A 274 3.69 9.46 -10.99
N ASP A 275 3.24 10.67 -11.35
CA ASP A 275 3.55 11.33 -12.63
C ASP A 275 3.88 12.80 -12.36
N GLU A 276 5.16 13.15 -12.48
CA GLU A 276 5.67 14.51 -12.33
C GLU A 276 5.48 15.26 -13.64
N GLN A 277 4.26 15.75 -13.88
CA GLN A 277 3.95 16.56 -15.05
C GLN A 277 2.98 17.69 -14.71
N VAL A 278 3.09 18.80 -15.42
CA VAL A 278 2.09 19.87 -15.35
C VAL A 278 0.71 19.37 -15.81
N ILE A 279 -0.32 19.73 -15.04
CA ILE A 279 -1.69 19.26 -15.20
C ILE A 279 -2.41 19.94 -16.37
N THR A 280 -1.86 21.01 -16.92
CA THR A 280 -2.43 21.85 -17.97
C THR A 280 -2.20 21.31 -19.39
N ASP A 281 -1.55 20.14 -19.54
CA ASP A 281 -1.43 19.46 -20.83
C ASP A 281 -2.84 19.20 -21.45
N PRO A 282 -3.12 19.76 -22.65
CA PRO A 282 -4.41 19.63 -23.34
C PRO A 282 -4.87 18.19 -23.56
N GLY A 283 -3.95 17.22 -23.61
CA GLY A 283 -4.25 15.81 -23.87
C GLY A 283 -5.05 15.09 -22.77
N ARG A 284 -5.20 15.69 -21.57
CA ARG A 284 -5.86 15.03 -20.42
C ARG A 284 -6.89 15.89 -19.66
N ALA A 285 -7.20 17.11 -20.11
CA ALA A 285 -7.96 18.15 -19.38
C ALA A 285 -9.23 17.70 -18.61
N VAL A 286 -9.99 16.71 -19.08
CA VAL A 286 -11.24 16.25 -18.44
C VAL A 286 -11.01 15.53 -17.09
N GLU A 287 -9.94 14.73 -16.96
CA GLU A 287 -9.52 14.02 -15.72
C GLU A 287 -8.90 14.97 -14.67
N ARG A 288 -8.52 16.19 -15.07
CA ARG A 288 -7.71 17.11 -14.27
C ARG A 288 -8.49 18.30 -13.70
N ARG A 289 -9.80 18.36 -13.97
CA ARG A 289 -10.64 19.54 -13.70
C ARG A 289 -10.58 20.05 -12.26
N ALA A 290 -10.48 19.16 -11.26
CA ALA A 290 -10.40 19.56 -9.86
C ALA A 290 -9.07 20.29 -9.52
N LEU A 291 -7.93 19.72 -9.93
CA LEU A 291 -6.63 20.34 -9.72
C LEU A 291 -6.43 21.59 -10.59
N VAL A 292 -6.96 21.60 -11.82
CA VAL A 292 -6.92 22.78 -12.71
C VAL A 292 -7.64 23.95 -12.04
N ARG A 293 -8.85 23.72 -11.50
CA ARG A 293 -9.58 24.74 -10.75
C ARG A 293 -8.86 25.20 -9.48
N ALA A 294 -8.23 24.28 -8.75
CA ALA A 294 -7.48 24.62 -7.55
C ALA A 294 -6.29 25.54 -7.88
N TYR A 295 -5.49 25.21 -8.90
CA TYR A 295 -4.38 26.05 -9.33
C TYR A 295 -4.83 27.33 -10.04
N ASP A 296 -5.96 27.33 -10.77
CA ASP A 296 -6.56 28.57 -11.27
C ASP A 296 -6.95 29.52 -10.13
N SER A 297 -7.52 28.98 -9.04
CA SER A 297 -7.89 29.76 -7.85
C SER A 297 -6.64 30.34 -7.17
N LEU A 298 -5.59 29.53 -7.01
CA LEU A 298 -4.31 29.99 -6.47
C LEU A 298 -3.63 31.04 -7.38
N ARG A 299 -3.64 30.86 -8.71
CA ARG A 299 -3.13 31.84 -9.68
C ARG A 299 -3.87 33.17 -9.54
N ASN A 300 -5.20 33.14 -9.42
CA ASN A 300 -6.01 34.33 -9.26
C ASN A 300 -5.72 35.04 -7.92
N ALA A 301 -5.51 34.28 -6.84
CA ALA A 301 -5.08 34.83 -5.54
C ALA A 301 -3.71 35.51 -5.63
N ILE A 302 -2.75 34.91 -6.34
CA ILE A 302 -1.44 35.53 -6.61
C ILE A 302 -1.61 36.82 -7.42
N ALA A 303 -2.49 36.84 -8.43
CA ALA A 303 -2.77 38.03 -9.23
C ALA A 303 -3.43 39.17 -8.42
N LEU A 304 -4.27 38.83 -7.45
CA LEU A 304 -4.84 39.81 -6.51
C LEU A 304 -3.76 40.51 -5.68
N LEU A 305 -2.73 39.78 -5.25
CA LEU A 305 -1.60 40.33 -4.49
C LEU A 305 -0.54 41.05 -5.35
N ALA A 306 -0.56 40.86 -6.67
CA ALA A 306 0.37 41.53 -7.57
C ALA A 306 0.15 43.06 -7.52
N PRO A 307 1.20 43.91 -7.45
CA PRO A 307 1.04 45.37 -7.49
C PRO A 307 0.35 45.83 -8.78
N GLU A 308 -0.44 46.92 -8.75
CA GLU A 308 -1.22 47.38 -9.92
C GLU A 308 -0.38 47.65 -11.17
N ARG A 309 0.88 48.04 -11.00
CA ARG A 309 1.82 48.32 -12.10
C ARG A 309 2.48 47.06 -12.67
N ASN A 310 2.28 45.89 -12.06
CA ASN A 310 2.85 44.63 -12.52
C ASN A 310 1.90 43.94 -13.53
N ALA A 311 2.44 43.35 -14.60
CA ALA A 311 1.65 42.72 -15.66
C ALA A 311 0.72 41.59 -15.16
N VAL A 312 1.10 40.90 -14.08
CA VAL A 312 0.27 39.84 -13.46
C VAL A 312 -1.05 40.39 -12.91
N ALA A 313 -1.12 41.68 -12.54
CA ALA A 313 -2.35 42.31 -12.08
C ALA A 313 -3.46 42.33 -13.15
N ALA A 314 -3.11 42.19 -14.44
CA ALA A 314 -4.08 42.04 -15.53
C ALA A 314 -4.87 40.72 -15.46
N LEU A 315 -4.38 39.73 -14.71
CA LEU A 315 -5.05 38.43 -14.50
C LEU A 315 -5.98 38.43 -13.29
N ARG A 316 -6.19 39.57 -12.62
CA ARG A 316 -7.11 39.67 -11.49
C ARG A 316 -8.54 39.34 -11.94
N PRO A 317 -9.31 38.58 -11.14
CA PRO A 317 -10.72 38.34 -11.42
C PRO A 317 -11.50 39.67 -11.39
N ALA A 318 -12.51 39.81 -12.26
CA ALA A 318 -13.36 41.00 -12.28
C ALA A 318 -14.13 41.16 -10.94
N PRO A 319 -14.40 42.39 -10.48
CA PRO A 319 -15.24 42.63 -9.31
C PRO A 319 -16.63 42.02 -9.52
N ALA A 320 -17.14 41.34 -8.49
CA ALA A 320 -18.43 40.68 -8.54
C ALA A 320 -19.58 41.70 -8.43
N ASP A 321 -20.03 42.25 -9.56
CA ASP A 321 -21.32 42.91 -9.67
C ASP A 321 -22.41 41.88 -10.03
N GLU A 322 -23.42 41.78 -9.15
CA GLU A 322 -24.77 41.23 -9.36
C GLU A 322 -24.92 39.86 -10.06
N GLU A 323 -24.74 38.77 -9.30
CA GLU A 323 -25.66 37.61 -9.26
C GLU A 323 -25.09 36.55 -8.28
N ARG A 324 -25.40 36.73 -6.99
CA ARG A 324 -25.28 35.64 -6.02
C ARG A 324 -26.44 34.68 -6.24
N ASP A 325 -26.20 33.60 -6.97
CA ASP A 325 -26.99 32.38 -6.81
C ASP A 325 -26.65 31.78 -5.44
N THR A 326 -27.47 32.11 -4.44
CA THR A 326 -27.44 31.57 -3.07
C THR A 326 -27.97 30.13 -3.03
N GLY A 327 -27.44 29.27 -3.90
CA GLY A 327 -27.61 27.83 -3.82
C GLY A 327 -26.44 27.24 -3.04
N SER A 328 -26.72 26.65 -1.86
CA SER A 328 -25.83 25.68 -1.25
C SER A 328 -25.45 24.64 -2.30
N ARG A 329 -24.22 24.75 -2.85
CA ARG A 329 -23.68 23.74 -3.77
C ARG A 329 -23.29 22.54 -2.93
N GLY A 330 -24.23 21.62 -2.77
CA GLY A 330 -23.96 20.25 -2.32
C GLY A 330 -22.90 19.58 -3.20
N PRO A 331 -22.34 18.44 -2.74
CA PRO A 331 -21.30 17.74 -3.48
C PRO A 331 -21.79 17.44 -4.89
N VAL A 332 -21.01 17.90 -5.88
CA VAL A 332 -21.29 17.69 -7.30
C VAL A 332 -21.23 16.20 -7.57
N GLU A 333 -22.40 15.59 -7.78
CA GLU A 333 -22.56 14.23 -8.26
C GLU A 333 -21.94 14.14 -9.68
N THR A 334 -20.73 13.59 -9.78
CA THR A 334 -20.12 13.31 -11.08
C THR A 334 -20.59 11.95 -11.58
N LEU A 335 -21.57 11.96 -12.47
CA LEU A 335 -21.79 10.88 -13.43
C LEU A 335 -20.53 10.73 -14.28
N TYR A 336 -19.62 9.84 -13.85
CA TYR A 336 -18.38 9.51 -14.54
C TYR A 336 -18.51 8.11 -15.15
N ASP A 337 -18.59 8.04 -16.48
CA ASP A 337 -18.48 6.81 -17.26
C ASP A 337 -17.01 6.66 -17.74
N PRO A 338 -16.23 5.71 -17.19
CA PRO A 338 -14.80 5.56 -17.47
C PRO A 338 -14.48 4.82 -18.78
N THR A 339 -15.46 4.31 -19.52
CA THR A 339 -15.21 3.37 -20.64
C THR A 339 -14.65 4.02 -21.92
N THR A 340 -14.55 5.35 -21.95
CA THR A 340 -14.29 6.10 -23.19
C THR A 340 -12.81 6.41 -23.45
N ARG A 341 -11.91 6.28 -22.45
CA ARG A 341 -10.52 6.79 -22.54
C ARG A 341 -9.43 5.81 -22.95
N PHE A 342 -9.64 4.49 -22.86
CA PHE A 342 -8.61 3.49 -23.20
C PHE A 342 -8.85 2.75 -24.51
N THR A 343 -9.93 3.05 -25.20
CA THR A 343 -10.25 2.38 -26.44
C THR A 343 -9.54 3.09 -27.61
N SER A 344 -8.84 2.33 -28.45
CA SER A 344 -8.31 2.86 -29.71
C SER A 344 -9.42 3.50 -30.57
N PRO A 345 -9.13 4.50 -31.43
CA PRO A 345 -10.15 5.06 -32.31
C PRO A 345 -10.84 3.96 -33.10
N ASP A 346 -12.17 4.02 -33.22
CA ASP A 346 -12.92 3.05 -34.02
C ASP A 346 -12.60 3.21 -35.50
N VAL A 347 -12.33 4.45 -35.94
CA VAL A 347 -11.98 4.79 -37.32
C VAL A 347 -10.77 5.72 -37.37
N PHE A 348 -9.80 5.42 -38.23
CA PHE A 348 -8.72 6.33 -38.61
C PHE A 348 -8.98 6.88 -40.02
N LEU A 349 -8.79 8.17 -40.22
CA LEU A 349 -9.07 8.87 -41.47
C LEU A 349 -7.77 9.45 -42.04
N SER A 350 -7.36 8.96 -43.21
CA SER A 350 -6.24 9.50 -43.99
C SER A 350 -6.75 10.19 -45.24
N TYR A 351 -6.19 11.35 -45.57
CA TYR A 351 -6.57 12.14 -46.74
C TYR A 351 -5.41 13.01 -47.25
N GLY A 352 -5.32 13.15 -48.56
CA GLY A 352 -4.44 14.14 -49.21
C GLY A 352 -4.98 15.58 -49.12
N ASN A 353 -4.21 16.55 -49.63
CA ASN A 353 -4.58 17.98 -49.57
C ASN A 353 -5.95 18.30 -50.20
N THR A 354 -6.37 17.53 -51.21
CA THR A 354 -7.67 17.70 -51.90
C THR A 354 -8.85 17.10 -51.12
N GLY A 355 -8.60 16.23 -50.14
CA GLY A 355 -9.63 15.51 -49.39
C GLY A 355 -10.04 16.15 -48.05
N ARG A 356 -9.44 17.29 -47.67
CA ARG A 356 -9.62 17.92 -46.34
C ARG A 356 -11.08 18.27 -46.02
N GLU A 357 -11.80 18.84 -46.97
CA GLU A 357 -13.20 19.24 -46.77
C GLU A 357 -14.11 18.03 -46.56
N ALA A 358 -13.96 17.00 -47.40
CA ALA A 358 -14.69 15.75 -47.25
C ALA A 358 -14.32 15.00 -45.96
N ALA A 359 -13.05 15.08 -45.54
CA ALA A 359 -12.61 14.50 -44.27
C ALA A 359 -13.31 15.12 -43.06
N GLY A 360 -13.47 16.45 -43.07
CA GLY A 360 -14.23 17.17 -42.03
C GLY A 360 -15.69 16.70 -41.95
N GLN A 361 -16.35 16.56 -43.10
CA GLN A 361 -17.74 16.09 -43.18
C GLN A 361 -17.88 14.63 -42.71
N ILE A 362 -16.98 13.74 -43.15
CA ILE A 362 -16.97 12.32 -42.75
C ILE A 362 -16.73 12.19 -41.24
N ARG A 363 -15.80 12.97 -40.67
CA ARG A 363 -15.52 13.00 -39.23
C ARG A 363 -16.75 13.42 -38.43
N GLU A 364 -17.44 14.48 -38.84
CA GLU A 364 -18.65 14.95 -38.16
C GLU A 364 -19.79 13.94 -38.25
N LEU A 365 -19.96 13.27 -39.39
CA LEU A 365 -20.96 12.22 -39.55
C LEU A 365 -20.68 11.00 -38.66
N LEU A 366 -19.44 10.52 -38.65
CA LEU A 366 -19.03 9.35 -37.88
C LEU A 366 -19.02 9.63 -36.37
N ALA A 367 -18.51 10.79 -35.94
CA ALA A 367 -18.46 11.17 -34.53
C ALA A 367 -19.81 11.63 -33.98
N GLY A 368 -20.57 12.40 -34.75
CA GLY A 368 -21.86 12.95 -34.35
C GLY A 368 -23.01 11.95 -34.47
N GLN A 369 -23.32 11.52 -35.70
CA GLN A 369 -24.45 10.61 -35.96
C GLN A 369 -24.10 9.14 -35.71
N GLY A 370 -22.84 8.78 -35.93
CA GLY A 370 -22.34 7.42 -35.75
C GLY A 370 -22.04 7.05 -34.29
N GLY A 371 -21.73 8.04 -33.44
CA GLY A 371 -21.22 7.83 -32.09
C GLY A 371 -19.84 7.16 -32.05
N LEU A 372 -19.10 7.21 -33.16
CA LEU A 372 -17.82 6.51 -33.35
C LEU A 372 -16.64 7.43 -33.06
N ARG A 373 -15.56 6.86 -32.52
CA ARG A 373 -14.35 7.63 -32.17
C ARG A 373 -13.42 7.69 -33.37
N VAL A 374 -13.21 8.89 -33.93
CA VAL A 374 -12.46 9.12 -35.18
C VAL A 374 -11.15 9.85 -34.90
N ALA A 375 -10.05 9.32 -35.42
CA ALA A 375 -8.74 10.00 -35.44
C ALA A 375 -8.35 10.33 -36.89
N GLU A 376 -7.61 11.41 -37.12
CA GLU A 376 -7.16 11.85 -38.44
C GLU A 376 -5.65 12.12 -38.47
N ALA A 377 -5.05 12.06 -39.66
CA ALA A 377 -3.68 12.52 -39.90
C ALA A 377 -3.66 13.53 -41.06
N ALA A 378 -2.87 14.60 -40.89
CA ALA A 378 -2.70 15.61 -41.93
C ALA A 378 -1.74 15.12 -43.04
N PRO A 379 -1.84 15.67 -44.26
CA PRO A 379 -0.96 15.30 -45.37
C PRO A 379 0.53 15.46 -45.00
N GLY A 380 1.29 14.35 -45.04
CA GLY A 380 2.72 14.32 -44.69
C GLY A 380 3.04 14.02 -43.22
N GLU A 381 2.05 13.85 -42.35
CA GLU A 381 2.29 13.33 -40.98
C GLU A 381 2.60 11.83 -40.99
N ARG A 382 3.47 11.39 -40.06
CA ARG A 382 3.82 9.97 -39.94
C ARG A 382 2.60 9.14 -39.50
N TRP A 383 2.10 8.33 -40.43
CA TRP A 383 0.99 7.36 -40.31
C TRP A 383 1.21 6.23 -39.28
N GLU A 384 2.34 6.22 -38.58
CA GLU A 384 2.68 5.28 -37.49
C GLU A 384 1.65 5.29 -36.34
N ARG A 385 0.81 6.33 -36.24
CA ARG A 385 -0.32 6.43 -35.28
C ARG A 385 -1.59 5.69 -35.71
N SER A 386 -1.74 5.29 -36.99
CA SER A 386 -2.89 4.55 -37.52
C SER A 386 -3.02 3.13 -36.97
N VAL A 387 -1.93 2.59 -36.42
CA VAL A 387 -1.72 1.19 -36.01
C VAL A 387 -2.69 0.70 -34.92
N ARG A 388 -3.48 1.60 -34.33
CA ARG A 388 -4.43 1.24 -33.26
C ARG A 388 -5.89 1.21 -33.71
N ALA A 389 -6.26 1.77 -34.87
CA ALA A 389 -7.66 1.88 -35.27
C ALA A 389 -8.23 0.58 -35.85
N LYS A 390 -9.51 0.30 -35.58
CA LYS A 390 -10.19 -0.91 -36.07
C LYS A 390 -10.46 -0.87 -37.58
N ILE A 391 -10.72 0.32 -38.12
CA ILE A 391 -10.91 0.58 -39.55
C ILE A 391 -10.10 1.81 -39.94
N SER A 392 -9.43 1.76 -41.09
CA SER A 392 -8.76 2.89 -41.72
C SER A 392 -9.46 3.27 -43.02
N LEU A 393 -10.02 4.49 -43.05
CA LEU A 393 -10.58 5.11 -44.24
C LEU A 393 -9.51 5.94 -44.93
N VAL A 394 -9.21 5.63 -46.19
CA VAL A 394 -8.27 6.40 -47.01
C VAL A 394 -9.06 7.12 -48.10
N LEU A 395 -9.11 8.44 -48.02
CA LEU A 395 -9.88 9.27 -48.95
C LEU A 395 -9.08 9.51 -50.24
N VAL A 396 -9.69 9.19 -51.38
CA VAL A 396 -9.10 9.29 -52.72
C VAL A 396 -9.90 10.31 -53.52
N GLY A 397 -9.30 11.46 -53.85
CA GLY A 397 -10.06 12.63 -54.31
C GLY A 397 -9.42 13.51 -55.38
N SER A 398 -8.53 12.99 -56.22
CA SER A 398 -7.92 13.79 -57.29
C SER A 398 -8.55 13.52 -58.67
N PRO A 399 -8.82 14.55 -59.50
CA PRO A 399 -9.22 14.37 -60.90
C PRO A 399 -8.17 13.64 -61.75
N SER A 400 -6.93 13.56 -61.25
CA SER A 400 -5.76 13.00 -61.95
C SER A 400 -5.48 11.52 -61.59
N GLY A 401 -6.32 10.87 -60.79
CA GLY A 401 -6.09 9.51 -60.25
C GLY A 401 -5.44 9.49 -58.87
N VAL A 402 -5.11 8.30 -58.35
CA VAL A 402 -4.49 8.13 -57.01
C VAL A 402 -3.05 8.65 -57.04
N SER A 403 -2.67 9.50 -56.08
CA SER A 403 -1.29 9.99 -55.97
C SER A 403 -0.32 8.87 -55.52
N PRO A 404 0.99 9.00 -55.83
CA PRO A 404 2.00 8.05 -55.36
C PRO A 404 2.05 7.92 -53.83
N ASP A 405 1.80 9.01 -53.11
CA ASP A 405 1.77 9.03 -51.65
C ASP A 405 0.55 8.26 -51.10
N GLU A 406 -0.63 8.48 -51.68
CA GLU A 406 -1.85 7.71 -51.36
C GLU A 406 -1.69 6.22 -51.70
N LEU A 407 -1.03 5.87 -52.81
CA LEU A 407 -0.71 4.48 -53.17
C LEU A 407 0.29 3.84 -52.20
N GLY A 408 1.29 4.60 -51.75
CA GLY A 408 2.24 4.18 -50.72
C GLY A 408 1.54 3.90 -49.39
N GLU A 409 0.61 4.77 -48.98
CA GLU A 409 -0.21 4.58 -47.78
C GLU A 409 -1.13 3.37 -47.88
N LEU A 410 -1.86 3.23 -48.99
CA LEU A 410 -2.72 2.06 -49.25
C LEU A 410 -1.91 0.76 -49.19
N GLY A 411 -0.73 0.73 -49.82
CA GLY A 411 0.17 -0.42 -49.78
C GLY A 411 0.74 -0.71 -48.39
N ALA A 412 1.12 0.32 -47.63
CA ALA A 412 1.68 0.17 -46.29
C ALA A 412 0.65 -0.31 -45.26
N VAL A 413 -0.59 0.18 -45.34
CA VAL A 413 -1.69 -0.30 -44.49
C VAL A 413 -2.11 -1.72 -44.88
N ALA A 414 -2.18 -2.01 -46.17
CA ALA A 414 -2.51 -3.34 -46.67
C ALA A 414 -1.45 -4.40 -46.32
N ALA A 415 -0.15 -4.05 -46.38
CA ALA A 415 0.95 -4.97 -46.10
C ALA A 415 1.04 -5.42 -44.63
N ARG A 416 0.49 -4.63 -43.69
CA ARG A 416 0.52 -4.95 -42.25
C ARG A 416 -0.60 -5.88 -41.81
N GLY A 417 -1.77 -5.84 -42.46
CA GLY A 417 -2.91 -6.73 -42.17
C GLY A 417 -3.59 -6.55 -40.80
N GLU A 418 -3.13 -5.61 -39.97
CA GLU A 418 -3.61 -5.40 -38.58
C GLU A 418 -4.85 -4.50 -38.47
N THR A 419 -5.15 -3.69 -39.50
CA THR A 419 -6.33 -2.80 -39.55
C THR A 419 -7.06 -2.94 -40.87
N ARG A 420 -8.38 -2.77 -40.86
CA ARG A 420 -9.18 -2.93 -42.06
C ARG A 420 -9.12 -1.68 -42.94
N LEU A 421 -8.56 -1.82 -44.12
CA LEU A 421 -8.46 -0.74 -45.10
C LEU A 421 -9.74 -0.64 -45.94
N LEU A 422 -10.34 0.55 -45.99
CA LEU A 422 -11.47 0.85 -46.86
C LEU A 422 -11.22 2.17 -47.60
N PRO A 423 -10.77 2.13 -48.87
CA PRO A 423 -10.62 3.32 -49.70
C PRO A 423 -11.99 3.96 -49.95
N VAL A 424 -12.04 5.29 -49.92
CA VAL A 424 -13.26 6.08 -50.15
C VAL A 424 -13.01 7.04 -51.31
N VAL A 425 -13.71 6.85 -52.41
CA VAL A 425 -13.62 7.70 -53.61
C VAL A 425 -14.50 8.93 -53.43
N LEU A 426 -13.90 10.12 -53.43
CA LEU A 426 -14.57 11.39 -53.17
C LEU A 426 -15.23 11.99 -54.43
N PRO A 427 -16.25 12.86 -54.29
CA PRO A 427 -16.85 13.58 -55.42
C PRO A 427 -15.81 14.32 -56.27
N GLY A 428 -15.94 14.24 -57.60
CA GLY A 428 -15.04 14.97 -58.54
C GLY A 428 -13.88 14.16 -59.13
N THR A 429 -13.72 12.88 -58.76
CA THR A 429 -12.71 11.96 -59.32
C THR A 429 -13.01 11.46 -60.75
N GLY A 430 -14.25 11.64 -61.25
CA GLY A 430 -14.65 11.29 -62.62
C GLY A 430 -14.86 9.78 -62.85
N LEU A 431 -13.80 8.98 -62.81
CA LEU A 431 -13.81 7.51 -62.94
C LEU A 431 -13.04 6.89 -61.75
N VAL A 432 -13.51 5.75 -61.25
CA VAL A 432 -12.80 5.03 -60.18
C VAL A 432 -11.41 4.62 -60.68
N PRO A 433 -10.33 4.98 -59.96
CA PRO A 433 -8.97 4.63 -60.35
C PRO A 433 -8.75 3.12 -60.51
N LEU A 434 -8.00 2.73 -61.55
CA LEU A 434 -7.73 1.31 -61.87
C LEU A 434 -6.98 0.59 -60.75
N GLU A 435 -6.21 1.34 -59.97
CA GLU A 435 -5.39 0.89 -58.85
C GLU A 435 -6.23 0.38 -57.68
N LEU A 436 -7.49 0.81 -57.58
CA LEU A 436 -8.43 0.34 -56.56
C LEU A 436 -9.11 -0.99 -56.93
N ARG A 437 -8.87 -1.56 -58.12
CA ARG A 437 -9.51 -2.83 -58.56
C ARG A 437 -9.31 -4.01 -57.62
N ASN A 438 -8.23 -4.00 -56.85
CA ASN A 438 -7.88 -5.07 -55.91
C ASN A 438 -8.34 -4.78 -54.47
N TYR A 439 -9.02 -3.65 -54.23
CA TYR A 439 -9.53 -3.26 -52.92
C TYR A 439 -11.06 -3.20 -52.95
N THR A 440 -11.68 -3.52 -51.82
CA THR A 440 -13.10 -3.17 -51.62
C THR A 440 -13.15 -1.69 -51.25
N TYR A 441 -13.85 -0.85 -52.02
CA TYR A 441 -13.91 0.60 -51.83
C TYR A 441 -15.34 1.13 -51.73
N LEU A 442 -15.50 2.29 -51.08
CA LEU A 442 -16.73 3.08 -51.08
C LEU A 442 -16.67 4.12 -52.19
N ASP A 443 -17.65 4.12 -53.09
CA ASP A 443 -17.75 5.11 -54.16
C ASP A 443 -18.75 6.22 -53.80
N PHE A 444 -18.22 7.41 -53.54
CA PHE A 444 -18.98 8.65 -53.37
C PHE A 444 -18.68 9.67 -54.47
N SER A 445 -18.20 9.23 -55.65
CA SER A 445 -17.91 10.10 -56.80
C SER A 445 -19.11 10.96 -57.25
N ARG A 446 -20.34 10.55 -56.93
CA ARG A 446 -21.61 11.25 -57.22
C ARG A 446 -22.21 12.00 -56.04
N GLY A 447 -21.53 12.06 -54.90
CA GLY A 447 -22.02 12.67 -53.66
C GLY A 447 -21.85 11.76 -52.45
N LEU A 448 -21.66 12.36 -51.28
CA LEU A 448 -21.47 11.65 -50.02
C LEU A 448 -22.80 11.13 -49.46
N ASP A 449 -22.96 9.81 -49.35
CA ASP A 449 -24.13 9.17 -48.75
C ASP A 449 -23.83 8.78 -47.30
N ALA A 450 -24.39 9.54 -46.37
CA ALA A 450 -24.16 9.37 -44.93
C ALA A 450 -24.64 8.01 -44.40
N ASN A 451 -25.79 7.51 -44.87
CA ASN A 451 -26.34 6.25 -44.39
C ASN A 451 -25.48 5.08 -44.85
N ARG A 452 -25.10 5.08 -46.14
CA ARG A 452 -24.24 4.04 -46.70
C ARG A 452 -22.85 4.02 -46.06
N LEU A 453 -22.28 5.18 -45.74
CA LEU A 453 -21.02 5.30 -45.00
C LEU A 453 -21.13 4.69 -43.60
N LEU A 454 -22.16 5.08 -42.84
CA LEU A 454 -22.37 4.59 -41.46
C LEU A 454 -22.63 3.09 -41.41
N GLU A 455 -23.47 2.56 -42.30
CA GLU A 455 -23.75 1.12 -42.39
C GLU A 455 -22.50 0.30 -42.71
N THR A 456 -21.69 0.77 -43.67
CA THR A 456 -20.48 0.06 -44.09
C THR A 456 -19.41 0.07 -43.00
N VAL A 457 -19.21 1.21 -42.33
CA VAL A 457 -18.27 1.32 -41.19
C VAL A 457 -18.73 0.45 -40.02
N ARG A 458 -20.02 0.46 -39.67
CA ARG A 458 -20.57 -0.39 -38.60
C ARG A 458 -20.46 -1.88 -38.91
N ALA A 459 -20.76 -2.29 -40.14
CA ALA A 459 -20.56 -3.66 -40.60
C ALA A 459 -19.08 -4.08 -40.56
N GLY A 460 -18.17 -3.15 -40.84
CA GLY A 460 -16.72 -3.32 -40.73
C GLY A 460 -16.27 -3.59 -39.29
N LEU A 461 -16.78 -2.81 -38.34
CA LEU A 461 -16.44 -2.90 -36.91
C LEU A 461 -16.97 -4.21 -36.29
N ASN A 462 -18.14 -4.66 -36.72
CA ASN A 462 -18.76 -5.88 -36.21
C ASN A 462 -18.06 -7.17 -36.67
N ARG A 463 -17.39 -7.19 -37.83
CA ARG A 463 -16.57 -8.34 -38.27
C ARG A 463 -15.21 -8.43 -37.54
N SER A 464 -14.68 -7.34 -36.99
CA SER A 464 -13.44 -7.31 -36.18
C SER A 464 -13.60 -7.96 -34.80
N LYS A 465 -14.84 -8.20 -34.33
CA LYS A 465 -15.10 -9.02 -33.13
C LYS A 465 -14.82 -10.52 -33.35
N THR A 466 -14.67 -10.99 -34.60
CA THR A 466 -14.68 -12.43 -34.91
C THR A 466 -13.34 -12.98 -35.39
N GLU A 467 -12.42 -12.17 -35.92
CA GLU A 467 -11.13 -12.65 -36.42
C GLU A 467 -10.03 -11.63 -36.07
N GLY A 468 -9.18 -11.94 -35.08
CA GLY A 468 -7.96 -11.16 -34.80
C GLY A 468 -7.53 -11.07 -33.33
N ARG A 469 -8.41 -11.39 -32.35
CA ARG A 469 -7.99 -11.60 -30.96
C ARG A 469 -8.11 -13.08 -30.66
N PRO A 470 -7.07 -13.76 -30.12
CA PRO A 470 -7.35 -15.04 -29.47
C PRO A 470 -8.43 -14.75 -28.43
N PRO A 471 -9.54 -15.51 -28.42
CA PRO A 471 -10.54 -15.32 -27.38
C PRO A 471 -9.82 -15.40 -26.03
N LEU A 472 -10.24 -14.57 -25.04
CA LEU A 472 -10.00 -14.91 -23.63
C LEU A 472 -10.27 -16.41 -23.54
N ARG A 473 -9.31 -17.22 -23.10
CA ARG A 473 -9.60 -18.64 -22.83
C ARG A 473 -10.70 -18.62 -21.78
N GLN A 474 -11.94 -18.73 -22.26
CA GLN A 474 -13.12 -18.54 -21.44
C GLN A 474 -13.03 -19.57 -20.32
N GLU A 475 -13.27 -19.11 -19.09
CA GLU A 475 -13.54 -19.87 -17.85
C GLU A 475 -12.42 -20.04 -16.80
N LEU A 476 -11.14 -19.74 -17.06
CA LEU A 476 -10.09 -19.95 -16.04
C LEU A 476 -9.60 -18.64 -15.40
N ALA A 477 -9.92 -18.45 -14.12
CA ALA A 477 -9.34 -17.39 -13.30
C ALA A 477 -7.81 -17.60 -13.18
N PRO A 478 -6.96 -16.61 -13.54
CA PRO A 478 -5.50 -16.75 -13.50
C PRO A 478 -4.95 -16.81 -12.08
N TYR A 479 -5.75 -16.41 -11.09
CA TYR A 479 -5.43 -16.44 -9.68
C TYR A 479 -6.25 -17.52 -9.00
N ARG A 480 -5.57 -18.39 -8.24
CA ARG A 480 -6.20 -19.57 -7.60
C ARG A 480 -6.79 -19.27 -6.22
N GLY A 481 -6.75 -18.00 -5.81
CA GLY A 481 -7.16 -17.61 -4.48
C GLY A 481 -6.27 -18.28 -3.45
N LEU A 482 -6.88 -19.05 -2.57
CA LEU A 482 -6.18 -19.70 -1.46
C LEU A 482 -5.89 -21.18 -1.71
N MET A 483 -6.31 -21.70 -2.86
CA MET A 483 -6.01 -23.06 -3.26
C MET A 483 -4.55 -23.17 -3.72
N PRO A 484 -3.83 -24.23 -3.35
CA PRO A 484 -2.49 -24.46 -3.90
C PRO A 484 -2.60 -24.64 -5.42
N PHE A 485 -1.63 -24.13 -6.16
CA PHE A 485 -1.54 -24.37 -7.59
C PHE A 485 -1.31 -25.87 -7.84
N SER A 486 -2.05 -26.42 -8.79
CA SER A 486 -1.91 -27.80 -9.26
C SER A 486 -0.99 -27.86 -10.48
N GLU A 487 -0.65 -29.08 -10.92
CA GLU A 487 0.14 -29.29 -12.14
C GLU A 487 -0.53 -28.70 -13.39
N ALA A 488 -1.87 -28.68 -13.44
CA ALA A 488 -2.62 -28.05 -14.52
C ALA A 488 -2.47 -26.51 -14.55
N ASP A 489 -2.17 -25.91 -13.40
CA ASP A 489 -2.02 -24.46 -13.25
C ASP A 489 -0.57 -23.99 -13.56
N ALA A 490 0.32 -24.88 -13.99
CA ALA A 490 1.71 -24.55 -14.32
C ALA A 490 1.89 -23.35 -15.29
N PRO A 491 1.04 -23.16 -16.32
CA PRO A 491 1.13 -21.97 -17.19
C PRO A 491 0.82 -20.64 -16.48
N LEU A 492 0.30 -20.69 -15.26
CA LEU A 492 -0.12 -19.55 -14.44
C LEU A 492 0.79 -19.36 -13.21
N PHE A 493 1.82 -20.20 -13.03
CA PHE A 493 2.70 -20.16 -11.86
C PHE A 493 4.01 -19.44 -12.21
N PHE A 494 4.24 -18.27 -11.61
CA PHE A 494 5.38 -17.38 -11.91
C PHE A 494 6.08 -16.87 -10.64
N GLY A 495 7.29 -16.33 -10.80
CA GLY A 495 8.05 -15.71 -9.71
C GLY A 495 8.83 -16.69 -8.83
N ARG A 496 8.98 -17.95 -9.24
CA ARG A 496 9.74 -18.98 -8.48
C ARG A 496 10.76 -19.76 -9.32
N ASP A 497 11.12 -19.27 -10.51
CA ASP A 497 11.97 -19.98 -11.47
C ASP A 497 13.32 -20.43 -10.90
N GLY A 498 14.00 -19.53 -10.18
CA GLY A 498 15.27 -19.85 -9.54
C GLY A 498 15.15 -20.94 -8.46
N LEU A 499 14.01 -21.01 -7.77
CA LEU A 499 13.78 -22.00 -6.72
C LEU A 499 13.40 -23.36 -7.32
N MET A 500 12.63 -23.38 -8.41
CA MET A 500 12.31 -24.60 -9.16
C MET A 500 13.57 -25.30 -9.67
N ASN A 501 14.49 -24.55 -10.28
CA ASN A 501 15.76 -25.08 -10.78
C ASN A 501 16.63 -25.64 -9.64
N LYS A 502 16.70 -24.95 -8.49
CA LYS A 502 17.43 -25.46 -7.31
C LYS A 502 16.88 -26.79 -6.82
N VAL A 503 15.56 -26.98 -6.82
CA VAL A 503 14.96 -28.27 -6.43
C VAL A 503 15.35 -29.37 -7.41
N LEU A 504 15.29 -29.10 -8.72
CA LEU A 504 15.71 -30.06 -9.75
C LEU A 504 17.19 -30.42 -9.65
N ASP A 505 18.08 -29.43 -9.51
CA ASP A 505 19.52 -29.63 -9.34
C ASP A 505 19.83 -30.49 -8.10
N THR A 506 19.10 -30.26 -7.01
CA THR A 506 19.26 -31.01 -5.76
C THR A 506 18.79 -32.46 -5.94
N LEU A 507 17.63 -32.67 -6.58
CA LEU A 507 17.12 -34.01 -6.90
C LEU A 507 18.06 -34.78 -7.81
N GLU A 508 18.64 -34.13 -8.83
CA GLU A 508 19.58 -34.76 -9.75
C GLU A 508 20.88 -35.17 -9.06
N ARG A 509 21.45 -34.28 -8.23
CA ARG A 509 22.76 -34.51 -7.59
C ARG A 509 22.70 -35.50 -6.44
N PHE A 510 21.65 -35.45 -5.63
CA PHE A 510 21.61 -36.16 -4.35
C PHE A 510 20.54 -37.26 -4.28
N GLY A 511 19.70 -37.40 -5.31
CA GLY A 511 18.65 -38.42 -5.36
C GLY A 511 17.51 -38.19 -4.36
N THR A 512 17.49 -37.03 -3.68
CA THR A 512 16.45 -36.62 -2.73
C THR A 512 16.53 -35.11 -2.55
N CYS A 513 15.41 -34.49 -2.20
CA CYS A 513 15.35 -33.07 -1.87
C CYS A 513 14.31 -32.81 -0.78
N THR A 514 14.68 -32.03 0.23
CA THR A 514 13.74 -31.50 1.23
C THR A 514 13.52 -30.02 0.98
N VAL A 515 12.29 -29.63 0.67
CA VAL A 515 11.85 -28.25 0.53
C VAL A 515 11.39 -27.74 1.89
N VAL A 516 12.13 -26.81 2.46
CA VAL A 516 11.90 -26.28 3.82
C VAL A 516 11.37 -24.85 3.74
N GLY A 517 10.37 -24.49 4.55
CA GLY A 517 9.94 -23.08 4.63
C GLY A 517 8.68 -22.88 5.47
N GLU A 518 8.34 -21.62 5.74
CA GLU A 518 7.19 -21.25 6.58
C GLU A 518 5.84 -21.76 6.04
N ALA A 519 4.81 -21.76 6.88
CA ALA A 519 3.45 -21.99 6.41
C ALA A 519 2.99 -20.89 5.45
N GLY A 520 2.31 -21.29 4.37
CA GLY A 520 1.84 -20.33 3.36
C GLY A 520 2.94 -19.81 2.41
N SER A 521 4.21 -20.20 2.56
CA SER A 521 5.31 -19.75 1.69
C SER A 521 5.25 -20.29 0.25
N GLY A 522 4.33 -21.22 -0.01
CA GLY A 522 4.06 -21.76 -1.35
C GLY A 522 4.74 -23.10 -1.68
N LYS A 523 5.31 -23.83 -0.70
CA LYS A 523 6.00 -25.12 -0.92
C LYS A 523 5.22 -26.11 -1.80
N THR A 524 3.95 -26.37 -1.44
CA THR A 524 3.07 -27.27 -2.21
C THR A 524 2.84 -26.78 -3.64
N SER A 525 2.67 -25.47 -3.83
CA SER A 525 2.48 -24.88 -5.18
C SER A 525 3.77 -24.92 -6.00
N LEU A 526 4.92 -24.68 -5.38
CA LEU A 526 6.24 -24.79 -6.01
C LEU A 526 6.48 -26.18 -6.57
N VAL A 527 6.18 -27.23 -5.79
CA VAL A 527 6.34 -28.60 -6.26
C VAL A 527 5.31 -28.93 -7.32
N ASN A 528 4.04 -28.65 -7.08
CA ASN A 528 2.96 -29.10 -7.95
C ASN A 528 2.88 -28.38 -9.29
N ALA A 529 2.99 -27.05 -9.29
CA ALA A 529 2.85 -26.23 -10.49
C ALA A 529 4.18 -25.79 -11.08
N GLY A 530 5.28 -26.09 -10.39
CA GLY A 530 6.63 -25.80 -10.85
C GLY A 530 7.43 -27.05 -11.17
N VAL A 531 7.88 -27.74 -10.13
CA VAL A 531 8.85 -28.86 -10.23
C VAL A 531 8.29 -30.04 -11.02
N LEU A 532 7.08 -30.52 -10.69
CA LEU A 532 6.47 -31.67 -11.37
C LEU A 532 6.24 -31.42 -12.88
N PRO A 533 5.65 -30.28 -13.31
CA PRO A 533 5.55 -29.95 -14.73
C PRO A 533 6.88 -29.87 -15.46
N LEU A 534 7.94 -29.37 -14.82
CA LEU A 534 9.28 -29.34 -15.41
C LEU A 534 9.82 -30.75 -15.63
N LEU A 535 9.64 -31.67 -14.67
CA LEU A 535 9.98 -33.08 -14.86
C LEU A 535 9.19 -33.70 -16.02
N ARG A 536 7.88 -33.44 -16.13
CA ARG A 536 7.07 -33.88 -17.30
C ARG A 536 7.58 -33.36 -18.64
N ARG A 537 8.23 -32.19 -18.63
CA ARG A 537 8.83 -31.56 -19.82
C ARG A 537 10.30 -31.91 -20.00
N ASN A 538 10.75 -33.03 -19.42
CA ASN A 538 12.13 -33.51 -19.50
C ASN A 538 13.16 -32.52 -18.91
N GLY A 539 12.78 -31.82 -17.82
CA GLY A 539 13.66 -30.88 -17.12
C GLY A 539 14.89 -31.53 -16.50
N LEU A 540 14.82 -32.83 -16.22
CA LEU A 540 15.98 -33.70 -16.04
C LEU A 540 15.98 -34.77 -17.15
N PRO A 541 17.15 -35.23 -17.65
CA PRO A 541 17.19 -36.21 -18.73
C PRO A 541 16.37 -37.48 -18.43
N GLY A 542 15.37 -37.76 -19.27
CA GLY A 542 14.46 -38.89 -19.19
C GLY A 542 13.33 -38.75 -18.16
N SER A 543 13.14 -37.56 -17.56
CA SER A 543 12.15 -37.34 -16.49
C SER A 543 10.70 -37.24 -16.95
N ASP A 544 10.48 -37.08 -18.25
CA ASP A 544 9.16 -37.01 -18.88
C ASP A 544 8.32 -38.28 -18.65
N VAL A 545 8.98 -39.42 -18.44
CA VAL A 545 8.36 -40.74 -18.20
C VAL A 545 8.48 -41.22 -16.75
N TRP A 546 9.04 -40.43 -15.82
CA TRP A 546 9.18 -40.83 -14.42
C TRP A 546 7.83 -40.85 -13.70
N PRO A 547 7.41 -41.97 -13.08
CA PRO A 547 6.20 -42.00 -12.27
C PRO A 547 6.32 -41.06 -11.07
N VAL A 548 5.23 -40.37 -10.72
CA VAL A 548 5.15 -39.52 -9.52
C VAL A 548 4.12 -40.12 -8.59
N VAL A 549 4.52 -40.45 -7.37
CA VAL A 549 3.65 -40.94 -6.29
C VAL A 549 3.54 -39.85 -5.24
N ARG A 550 2.30 -39.43 -4.96
CA ARG A 550 2.00 -38.36 -4.01
C ARG A 550 1.40 -38.92 -2.74
N VAL A 551 1.89 -38.46 -1.60
CA VAL A 551 1.42 -38.88 -0.28
C VAL A 551 0.98 -37.64 0.50
N ASP A 552 -0.26 -37.21 0.23
CA ASP A 552 -0.78 -35.91 0.65
C ASP A 552 -1.71 -35.99 1.88
N ARG A 553 -2.29 -37.17 2.13
CA ARG A 553 -3.27 -37.44 3.19
C ARG A 553 -2.96 -38.81 3.77
N TYR A 554 -2.33 -38.82 4.94
CA TYR A 554 -2.10 -40.03 5.71
C TYR A 554 -2.56 -39.75 7.14
N ASP A 555 -3.83 -40.05 7.40
CA ASP A 555 -4.45 -39.79 8.69
C ASP A 555 -4.10 -40.91 9.68
N SER A 556 -3.82 -42.11 9.18
CA SER A 556 -3.32 -43.24 9.98
C SER A 556 -1.86 -43.58 9.67
N ALA A 557 -1.21 -44.32 10.57
CA ALA A 557 0.15 -44.79 10.34
C ALA A 557 0.24 -45.87 9.26
N GLN A 558 -0.82 -46.67 9.16
CA GLN A 558 -0.95 -47.78 8.21
C GLN A 558 -1.08 -47.28 6.77
N GLU A 559 -1.83 -46.20 6.52
CA GLU A 559 -1.97 -45.61 5.18
C GLU A 559 -0.62 -45.15 4.60
N LEU A 560 0.16 -44.40 5.39
CA LEU A 560 1.50 -43.99 4.98
C LEU A 560 2.40 -45.21 4.74
N GLN A 561 2.33 -46.19 5.62
CA GLN A 561 3.13 -47.40 5.52
C GLN A 561 2.82 -48.20 4.25
N GLU A 562 1.54 -48.33 3.90
CA GLU A 562 1.07 -49.03 2.70
C GLU A 562 1.42 -48.25 1.41
N ALA A 563 1.25 -46.93 1.43
CA ALA A 563 1.70 -46.07 0.34
C ALA A 563 3.21 -46.22 0.09
N LEU A 564 4.05 -46.12 1.12
CA LEU A 564 5.50 -46.27 1.00
C LEU A 564 5.91 -47.68 0.54
N ARG A 565 5.23 -48.73 1.02
CA ARG A 565 5.46 -50.11 0.55
C ARG A 565 5.10 -50.29 -0.92
N SER A 566 4.01 -49.70 -1.39
CA SER A 566 3.64 -49.76 -2.81
C SER A 566 4.73 -49.16 -3.71
N VAL A 567 5.37 -48.07 -3.26
CA VAL A 567 6.51 -47.46 -3.96
C VAL A 567 7.75 -48.36 -3.91
N THR A 568 8.04 -49.01 -2.79
CA THR A 568 9.17 -49.96 -2.73
C THR A 568 9.04 -51.10 -3.74
N GLY A 569 7.81 -51.54 -4.05
CA GLY A 569 7.52 -52.54 -5.09
C GLY A 569 7.85 -52.07 -6.51
N LEU A 570 7.92 -50.75 -6.74
CA LEU A 570 8.29 -50.15 -8.04
C LEU A 570 9.82 -50.06 -8.23
N SER A 571 10.63 -50.50 -7.25
CA SER A 571 12.11 -50.49 -7.33
C SER A 571 12.70 -51.33 -8.49
N GLY A 572 11.88 -52.15 -9.17
CA GLY A 572 12.27 -52.92 -10.38
C GLY A 572 11.99 -52.21 -11.71
N SER A 573 11.48 -50.97 -11.68
CA SER A 573 11.26 -50.14 -12.86
C SER A 573 12.59 -49.72 -13.50
N THR A 574 12.64 -49.69 -14.83
CA THR A 574 13.77 -49.11 -15.60
C THR A 574 13.83 -47.58 -15.50
N HIS A 575 12.78 -46.95 -14.99
CA HIS A 575 12.64 -45.50 -14.83
C HIS A 575 12.70 -45.09 -13.36
N LYS A 576 13.22 -43.89 -13.08
CA LYS A 576 13.19 -43.32 -11.73
C LYS A 576 11.75 -42.94 -11.34
N VAL A 577 11.43 -43.02 -10.05
CA VAL A 577 10.12 -42.74 -9.45
C VAL A 577 10.28 -41.60 -8.44
N VAL A 578 9.51 -40.53 -8.59
CA VAL A 578 9.50 -39.40 -7.65
C VAL A 578 8.41 -39.62 -6.60
N VAL A 579 8.77 -39.50 -5.31
CA VAL A 579 7.85 -39.66 -4.19
C VAL A 579 7.70 -38.34 -3.48
N VAL A 580 6.54 -37.69 -3.62
CA VAL A 580 6.26 -36.41 -2.97
C VAL A 580 5.61 -36.67 -1.61
N LEU A 581 6.29 -36.23 -0.55
CA LEU A 581 5.81 -36.28 0.83
C LEU A 581 5.48 -34.85 1.28
N ASP A 582 4.22 -34.46 1.18
CA ASP A 582 3.78 -33.14 1.66
C ASP A 582 3.47 -33.20 3.17
N GLN A 583 3.62 -32.05 3.85
CA GLN A 583 3.42 -31.91 5.30
C GLN A 583 4.20 -32.93 6.14
N PHE A 584 5.50 -33.09 5.89
CA PHE A 584 6.35 -34.07 6.57
C PHE A 584 6.38 -33.88 8.10
N GLU A 585 6.11 -32.67 8.59
CA GLU A 585 5.93 -32.40 10.01
C GLU A 585 4.86 -33.29 10.68
N ARG A 586 3.83 -33.72 9.93
CA ARG A 586 2.80 -34.63 10.47
C ARG A 586 3.35 -35.99 10.83
N LEU A 587 4.40 -36.46 10.14
CA LEU A 587 5.10 -37.68 10.51
C LEU A 587 5.95 -37.48 11.75
N LEU A 588 6.64 -36.35 11.84
CA LEU A 588 7.54 -36.04 12.97
C LEU A 588 6.78 -35.84 14.29
N ALA A 589 5.55 -35.31 14.21
CA ALA A 589 4.68 -35.06 15.35
C ALA A 589 3.95 -36.30 15.90
N ARG A 590 4.14 -37.49 15.30
CA ARG A 590 3.52 -38.75 15.77
C ARG A 590 4.27 -39.37 16.95
N ASP A 591 3.60 -40.31 17.61
CA ASP A 591 4.19 -41.16 18.63
C ASP A 591 5.42 -41.91 18.11
N ALA A 592 6.40 -42.10 19.00
CA ALA A 592 7.71 -42.62 18.65
C ALA A 592 7.66 -43.98 17.91
N ALA A 593 6.75 -44.87 18.30
CA ALA A 593 6.61 -46.20 17.69
C ALA A 593 6.20 -46.13 16.21
N ASP A 594 5.19 -45.31 15.89
CA ASP A 594 4.71 -45.13 14.52
C ASP A 594 5.73 -44.36 13.67
N ARG A 595 6.28 -43.27 14.23
CA ARG A 595 7.27 -42.42 13.57
C ARG A 595 8.50 -43.20 13.13
N GLU A 596 9.12 -43.98 14.02
CA GLU A 596 10.35 -44.72 13.70
C GLU A 596 10.12 -45.81 12.64
N GLY A 597 8.98 -46.50 12.68
CA GLY A 597 8.63 -47.52 11.68
C GLY A 597 8.53 -46.95 10.27
N GLN A 598 7.99 -45.74 10.12
CA GLN A 598 7.84 -45.04 8.85
C GLN A 598 9.15 -44.40 8.38
N LEU A 599 9.92 -43.80 9.29
CA LEU A 599 11.25 -43.27 8.99
C LEU A 599 12.22 -44.37 8.55
N ALA A 600 12.13 -45.58 9.12
CA ALA A 600 12.92 -46.72 8.68
C ALA A 600 12.62 -47.10 7.22
N LEU A 601 11.36 -47.06 6.79
CA LEU A 601 10.98 -47.29 5.40
C LEU A 601 11.53 -46.21 4.47
N LEU A 602 11.38 -44.94 4.84
CA LEU A 602 11.93 -43.81 4.08
C LEU A 602 13.46 -43.88 3.96
N ARG A 603 14.14 -44.27 5.03
CA ARG A 603 15.60 -44.47 5.04
C ARG A 603 16.03 -45.56 4.07
N GLY A 604 15.23 -46.61 3.91
CA GLY A 604 15.45 -47.67 2.91
C GLY A 604 15.15 -47.26 1.46
N LEU A 605 14.46 -46.13 1.24
CA LEU A 605 14.21 -45.55 -0.08
C LEU A 605 15.34 -44.61 -0.51
N VAL A 606 15.87 -43.82 0.43
CA VAL A 606 16.98 -42.89 0.17
C VAL A 606 18.24 -43.66 -0.19
N GLY A 607 18.86 -43.33 -1.34
CA GLY A 607 20.05 -43.98 -1.86
C GLY A 607 19.78 -45.08 -2.89
N LYS A 608 18.52 -45.42 -3.17
CA LYS A 608 18.16 -46.17 -4.38
C LYS A 608 18.13 -45.22 -5.56
N GLU A 609 18.94 -45.45 -6.59
CA GLU A 609 19.01 -44.58 -7.78
C GLU A 609 17.67 -44.43 -8.53
N THR A 610 16.76 -45.39 -8.34
CA THR A 610 15.43 -45.43 -8.97
C THR A 610 14.33 -44.75 -8.18
N ILE A 611 14.55 -44.31 -6.93
CA ILE A 611 13.52 -43.66 -6.11
C ILE A 611 14.04 -42.32 -5.60
N LEU A 612 13.27 -41.26 -5.86
CA LEU A 612 13.63 -39.87 -5.58
C LEU A 612 12.62 -39.26 -4.59
N PRO A 613 12.90 -39.28 -3.28
CA PRO A 613 12.05 -38.61 -2.29
C PRO A 613 12.13 -37.09 -2.44
N LEU A 614 10.96 -36.45 -2.52
CA LEU A 614 10.80 -35.00 -2.49
C LEU A 614 9.91 -34.65 -1.30
N THR A 615 10.52 -34.14 -0.23
CA THR A 615 9.86 -33.93 1.06
C THR A 615 9.57 -32.45 1.26
N LEU A 616 8.37 -32.08 1.71
CA LEU A 616 8.04 -30.69 2.06
C LEU A 616 7.92 -30.60 3.58
N LEU A 617 8.70 -29.70 4.17
CA LEU A 617 8.85 -29.55 5.61
C LEU A 617 8.68 -28.08 6.00
N ARG A 618 8.10 -27.84 7.17
CA ARG A 618 8.10 -26.50 7.77
C ARG A 618 9.39 -26.19 8.53
N ALA A 619 9.82 -24.93 8.49
CA ALA A 619 11.09 -24.50 9.09
C ALA A 619 11.13 -24.70 10.62
N ASP A 620 9.99 -24.61 11.29
CA ASP A 620 9.82 -24.84 12.74
C ASP A 620 10.04 -26.31 13.17
N PHE A 621 9.99 -27.27 12.24
CA PHE A 621 10.25 -28.70 12.49
C PHE A 621 11.66 -29.14 12.09
N LEU A 622 12.52 -28.20 11.72
CA LEU A 622 13.86 -28.53 11.21
C LEU A 622 14.74 -29.18 12.28
N ALA A 623 14.57 -28.85 13.57
CA ALA A 623 15.30 -29.48 14.66
C ALA A 623 14.92 -30.95 14.84
N GLU A 624 13.62 -31.26 14.89
CA GLU A 624 13.08 -32.61 15.00
C GLU A 624 13.42 -33.44 13.75
N ALA A 625 13.40 -32.82 12.58
CA ALA A 625 13.84 -33.45 11.35
C ALA A 625 15.34 -33.78 11.38
N HIS A 626 16.19 -32.91 11.93
CA HIS A 626 17.61 -33.24 12.14
C HIS A 626 17.81 -34.36 13.17
N GLU A 627 16.96 -34.45 14.19
CA GLU A 627 17.05 -35.49 15.22
C GLU A 627 16.65 -36.87 14.66
N HIS A 628 15.50 -36.95 13.99
CA HIS A 628 14.91 -38.24 13.60
C HIS A 628 15.10 -38.59 12.11
N ALA A 629 15.21 -37.58 11.24
CA ALA A 629 15.20 -37.71 9.79
C ALA A 629 16.41 -37.02 9.11
N ALA A 630 17.57 -36.95 9.79
CA ALA A 630 18.78 -36.28 9.32
C ALA A 630 19.19 -36.67 7.88
N PHE A 631 18.89 -37.90 7.47
CA PHE A 631 19.18 -38.43 6.15
C PHE A 631 18.42 -37.74 5.00
N LEU A 632 17.33 -37.02 5.29
CA LEU A 632 16.54 -36.22 4.34
C LEU A 632 16.88 -34.72 4.40
N VAL A 633 17.27 -34.20 5.56
CA VAL A 633 17.37 -32.75 5.82
C VAL A 633 18.80 -32.22 5.90
N GLN A 634 19.76 -32.91 5.27
CA GLN A 634 21.14 -32.40 5.17
C GLN A 634 21.16 -31.05 4.43
N PRO A 635 22.07 -30.12 4.77
CA PRO A 635 22.14 -28.80 4.15
C PRO A 635 22.19 -28.84 2.61
N GLU A 636 22.97 -29.75 2.05
CA GLU A 636 23.14 -29.96 0.61
C GLU A 636 21.91 -30.60 -0.07
N ARG A 637 21.02 -31.23 0.71
CA ARG A 637 19.77 -31.86 0.25
C ARG A 637 18.55 -30.97 0.49
N SER A 638 18.74 -29.78 1.06
CA SER A 638 17.65 -28.93 1.52
C SER A 638 17.55 -27.64 0.72
N VAL A 639 16.34 -27.30 0.28
CA VAL A 639 16.04 -26.07 -0.45
C VAL A 639 15.09 -25.21 0.38
N ASN A 640 15.57 -24.05 0.81
CA ASN A 640 14.78 -23.12 1.62
C ASN A 640 13.87 -22.23 0.75
N VAL A 641 12.59 -22.20 1.09
CA VAL A 641 11.54 -21.37 0.50
C VAL A 641 11.35 -20.14 1.38
N TRP A 642 12.03 -19.06 1.00
CA TRP A 642 11.90 -17.76 1.63
C TRP A 642 10.62 -17.03 1.19
N PRO A 643 10.13 -16.07 1.99
CA PRO A 643 9.11 -15.12 1.53
C PRO A 643 9.49 -14.54 0.16
N MET A 644 8.50 -14.38 -0.71
CA MET A 644 8.74 -13.79 -2.03
C MET A 644 9.22 -12.34 -1.87
N SER A 645 10.24 -11.97 -2.61
CA SER A 645 10.62 -10.56 -2.78
C SER A 645 9.52 -9.78 -3.50
N THR A 646 9.53 -8.45 -3.40
CA THR A 646 8.60 -7.57 -4.12
C THR A 646 8.60 -7.83 -5.64
N GLY A 647 9.77 -8.16 -6.21
CA GLY A 647 9.90 -8.51 -7.63
C GLY A 647 9.25 -9.85 -7.98
N GLU A 648 9.43 -10.88 -7.16
CA GLU A 648 8.77 -12.18 -7.33
C GLU A 648 7.26 -12.08 -7.14
N LEU A 649 6.79 -11.30 -6.15
CA LEU A 649 5.38 -11.01 -5.94
C LEU A 649 4.78 -10.29 -7.15
N ARG A 650 5.46 -9.26 -7.68
CA ARG A 650 5.02 -8.55 -8.90
C ARG A 650 4.84 -9.52 -10.07
N GLN A 651 5.81 -10.40 -10.31
CA GLN A 651 5.70 -11.41 -11.36
C GLN A 651 4.53 -12.36 -11.12
N ALA A 652 4.31 -12.79 -9.87
CA ALA A 652 3.19 -13.64 -9.49
C ALA A 652 1.80 -12.96 -9.63
N VAL A 653 1.76 -11.64 -9.83
CA VAL A 653 0.55 -10.87 -10.14
C VAL A 653 0.42 -10.61 -11.65
N GLU A 654 1.44 -10.02 -12.27
CA GLU A 654 1.37 -9.52 -13.65
C GLU A 654 1.40 -10.64 -14.69
N MET A 655 2.22 -11.67 -14.48
CA MET A 655 2.46 -12.72 -15.48
C MET A 655 1.26 -13.66 -15.67
N PRO A 656 0.56 -14.16 -14.61
CA PRO A 656 -0.65 -14.95 -14.79
C PRO A 656 -1.74 -14.19 -15.53
N ALA A 657 -1.94 -12.89 -15.23
CA ALA A 657 -2.89 -12.05 -15.94
C ALA A 657 -2.55 -11.95 -17.43
N ARG A 658 -1.28 -11.64 -17.73
CA ARG A 658 -0.79 -11.55 -19.11
C ARG A 658 -0.97 -12.86 -19.87
N ALA A 659 -0.74 -14.00 -19.22
CA ALA A 659 -0.86 -15.33 -19.82
C ALA A 659 -2.29 -15.67 -20.27
N VAL A 660 -3.31 -15.12 -19.60
CA VAL A 660 -4.72 -15.31 -19.96
C VAL A 660 -5.31 -14.13 -20.74
N GLY A 661 -4.51 -13.08 -21.03
CA GLY A 661 -4.98 -11.87 -21.70
C GLY A 661 -5.78 -10.92 -20.81
N LEU A 662 -5.71 -11.09 -19.48
CA LEU A 662 -6.21 -10.13 -18.49
C LEU A 662 -5.21 -8.98 -18.35
N GLN A 663 -5.72 -7.76 -18.25
CA GLN A 663 -4.91 -6.57 -18.01
C GLN A 663 -5.16 -6.04 -16.59
N LEU A 664 -4.16 -5.41 -15.99
CA LEU A 664 -4.32 -4.70 -14.72
C LEU A 664 -4.21 -3.20 -15.00
N GLU A 665 -5.04 -2.40 -14.34
CA GLU A 665 -4.90 -0.95 -14.43
C GLU A 665 -3.51 -0.50 -13.93
N PRO A 666 -2.88 0.49 -14.59
CA PRO A 666 -1.58 1.01 -14.18
C PRO A 666 -1.58 1.43 -12.70
N GLY A 667 -0.54 1.04 -11.96
CA GLY A 667 -0.41 1.34 -10.52
C GLY A 667 -1.21 0.42 -9.59
N LEU A 668 -2.08 -0.46 -10.10
CA LEU A 668 -2.85 -1.39 -9.27
C LEU A 668 -1.95 -2.41 -8.58
N VAL A 669 -0.93 -2.90 -9.27
CA VAL A 669 0.05 -3.84 -8.71
C VAL A 669 0.85 -3.19 -7.60
N ASP A 670 1.27 -1.93 -7.79
CA ASP A 670 1.99 -1.16 -6.76
C ASP A 670 1.16 -0.96 -5.50
N LEU A 671 -0.13 -0.66 -5.67
CA LEU A 671 -1.08 -0.54 -4.56
C LEU A 671 -1.29 -1.88 -3.82
N LEU A 672 -1.51 -2.97 -4.56
CA LEU A 672 -1.67 -4.32 -3.99
C LEU A 672 -0.44 -4.76 -3.18
N LEU A 673 0.76 -4.54 -3.73
CA LEU A 673 2.01 -4.90 -3.05
C LEU A 673 2.25 -4.03 -1.81
N LYS A 674 1.92 -2.73 -1.88
CA LYS A 674 2.02 -1.81 -0.73
C LYS A 674 1.07 -2.20 0.40
N ASP A 675 -0.18 -2.55 0.08
CA ASP A 675 -1.21 -2.85 1.09
C ASP A 675 -1.00 -4.20 1.78
N VAL A 676 -0.36 -5.15 1.10
CA VAL A 676 -0.01 -6.45 1.69
C VAL A 676 1.27 -6.37 2.54
N GLY A 677 2.22 -5.51 2.17
CA GLY A 677 3.48 -5.34 2.89
C GLY A 677 4.37 -6.59 2.93
N ASP A 678 5.34 -6.59 3.84
CA ASP A 678 6.36 -7.65 3.96
C ASP A 678 5.95 -8.78 4.93
N GLU A 679 4.69 -9.22 4.90
CA GLU A 679 4.24 -10.35 5.72
C GLU A 679 4.59 -11.72 5.09
N PRO A 680 4.91 -12.76 5.88
CA PRO A 680 5.16 -14.11 5.35
C PRO A 680 4.00 -14.71 4.53
N SER A 681 2.76 -14.26 4.78
CA SER A 681 1.52 -14.64 4.08
C SER A 681 1.16 -13.71 2.91
N ALA A 682 2.07 -12.84 2.47
CA ALA A 682 1.81 -11.85 1.44
C ALA A 682 1.33 -12.48 0.12
N ALA A 683 2.03 -13.51 -0.36
CA ALA A 683 1.70 -14.18 -1.62
C ALA A 683 0.29 -14.79 -1.61
N SER A 684 -0.10 -15.47 -0.52
CA SER A 684 -1.44 -16.06 -0.40
C SER A 684 -2.54 -14.99 -0.30
N THR A 685 -2.25 -13.88 0.37
CA THR A 685 -3.19 -12.75 0.52
C THR A 685 -3.44 -12.09 -0.83
N LEU A 686 -2.38 -11.84 -1.61
CA LEU A 686 -2.51 -11.30 -2.97
C LEU A 686 -3.33 -12.21 -3.87
N GLN A 687 -3.05 -13.52 -3.86
CA GLN A 687 -3.81 -14.48 -4.66
C GLN A 687 -5.30 -14.45 -4.31
N PHE A 688 -5.63 -14.35 -3.02
CA PHE A 688 -7.01 -14.21 -2.56
C PHE A 688 -7.70 -12.94 -3.07
N VAL A 689 -7.06 -11.79 -2.88
CA VAL A 689 -7.59 -10.51 -3.33
C VAL A 689 -7.80 -10.50 -4.84
N LEU A 690 -6.79 -10.93 -5.60
CA LEU A 690 -6.84 -10.98 -7.06
C LEU A 690 -7.89 -11.96 -7.59
N HIS A 691 -8.11 -13.07 -6.89
CA HIS A 691 -9.17 -14.02 -7.20
C HIS A 691 -10.57 -13.41 -7.00
N ASN A 692 -10.77 -12.65 -5.91
CA ASN A 692 -12.04 -11.96 -5.69
C ASN A 692 -12.25 -10.82 -6.70
N MET A 693 -11.21 -10.04 -6.98
CA MET A 693 -11.25 -8.98 -7.99
C MET A 693 -11.55 -9.52 -9.39
N TRP A 694 -11.11 -10.74 -9.72
CA TRP A 694 -11.42 -11.38 -10.99
C TRP A 694 -12.93 -11.51 -11.24
N THR A 695 -13.72 -11.72 -10.19
CA THR A 695 -15.19 -11.81 -10.28
C THR A 695 -15.80 -10.47 -10.70
N TYR A 696 -15.19 -9.35 -10.31
CA TYR A 696 -15.65 -7.98 -10.58
C TYR A 696 -14.92 -7.30 -11.74
N ARG A 697 -14.13 -8.05 -12.51
CA ARG A 697 -13.38 -7.54 -13.67
C ARG A 697 -14.33 -6.94 -14.71
N ARG A 698 -13.93 -5.82 -15.33
CA ARG A 698 -14.69 -5.15 -16.40
C ARG A 698 -13.87 -5.15 -17.68
N GLU A 699 -14.49 -5.58 -18.79
CA GLU A 699 -13.87 -5.57 -20.14
C GLU A 699 -12.48 -6.24 -20.26
N GLY A 700 -12.17 -7.21 -19.39
CA GLY A 700 -10.85 -7.86 -19.37
C GLY A 700 -9.78 -7.14 -18.55
N TYR A 701 -10.18 -6.21 -17.69
CA TYR A 701 -9.31 -5.51 -16.74
C TYR A 701 -9.65 -5.85 -15.28
N LEU A 702 -8.60 -6.00 -14.47
CA LEU A 702 -8.68 -5.75 -13.03
C LEU A 702 -8.49 -4.26 -12.79
N THR A 703 -9.45 -3.64 -12.12
CA THR A 703 -9.52 -2.19 -11.95
C THR A 703 -9.26 -1.76 -10.50
N HIS A 704 -8.78 -0.53 -10.32
CA HIS A 704 -8.71 0.14 -9.02
C HIS A 704 -10.10 0.26 -8.41
N GLU A 705 -11.14 0.51 -9.21
CA GLU A 705 -12.54 0.51 -8.74
C GLU A 705 -12.91 -0.84 -8.10
N ALA A 706 -12.67 -1.97 -8.78
CA ALA A 706 -12.96 -3.30 -8.23
C ALA A 706 -12.15 -3.63 -6.97
N TYR A 707 -10.94 -3.07 -6.83
CA TYR A 707 -10.11 -3.20 -5.63
C TYR A 707 -10.60 -2.33 -4.48
N MET A 708 -11.02 -1.09 -4.76
CA MET A 708 -11.49 -0.14 -3.76
C MET A 708 -12.91 -0.47 -3.29
N ASP A 709 -13.78 -0.93 -4.19
CA ASP A 709 -15.13 -1.41 -3.88
C ASP A 709 -15.09 -2.66 -2.99
N SER A 710 -14.04 -3.49 -3.12
CA SER A 710 -13.80 -4.61 -2.21
C SER A 710 -13.18 -4.18 -0.88
N GLY A 711 -12.93 -2.88 -0.68
CA GLY A 711 -12.29 -2.31 0.51
C GLY A 711 -10.80 -2.62 0.63
N GLY A 712 -10.13 -2.89 -0.49
CA GLY A 712 -8.73 -3.29 -0.56
C GLY A 712 -8.44 -4.65 0.07
N VAL A 713 -7.17 -4.93 0.40
CA VAL A 713 -6.77 -6.19 1.09
C VAL A 713 -7.56 -6.38 2.39
N ARG A 714 -7.68 -5.31 3.19
CA ARG A 714 -8.37 -5.31 4.48
C ARG A 714 -9.86 -5.63 4.33
N GLY A 715 -10.56 -4.93 3.44
CA GLY A 715 -12.00 -5.12 3.20
C GLY A 715 -12.31 -6.48 2.62
N THR A 716 -11.49 -6.97 1.68
CA THR A 716 -11.71 -8.25 1.01
C THR A 716 -11.66 -9.42 2.00
N LEU A 717 -10.70 -9.38 2.95
CA LEU A 717 -10.59 -10.38 4.02
C LEU A 717 -11.76 -10.29 5.01
N VAL A 718 -12.16 -9.07 5.40
CA VAL A 718 -13.31 -8.86 6.29
C VAL A 718 -14.61 -9.34 5.66
N GLN A 719 -14.83 -9.03 4.37
CA GLN A 719 -16.02 -9.46 3.65
C GLN A 719 -16.13 -10.98 3.62
N ALA A 720 -15.03 -11.69 3.36
CA ALA A 720 -15.02 -13.15 3.35
C ALA A 720 -15.27 -13.76 4.72
N ALA A 721 -14.79 -13.11 5.79
CA ALA A 721 -15.05 -13.50 7.16
C ALA A 721 -16.53 -13.30 7.55
N GLU A 722 -17.11 -12.17 7.15
CA GLU A 722 -18.52 -11.87 7.31
C GLU A 722 -19.43 -12.81 6.50
N GLU A 723 -19.05 -13.17 5.27
CA GLU A 723 -19.79 -14.14 4.45
C GLU A 723 -19.77 -15.55 5.04
N TRP A 724 -18.61 -16.00 5.54
CA TRP A 724 -18.55 -17.27 6.28
C TRP A 724 -19.47 -17.23 7.50
N PHE A 725 -19.39 -16.17 8.27
CA PHE A 725 -20.18 -16.01 9.48
C PHE A 725 -21.69 -15.99 9.20
N ARG A 726 -22.14 -15.26 8.18
CA ARG A 726 -23.55 -15.23 7.74
C ARG A 726 -24.05 -16.58 7.23
N SER A 727 -23.16 -17.48 6.82
CA SER A 727 -23.51 -18.82 6.35
C SER A 727 -23.70 -19.86 7.48
N LEU A 728 -23.39 -19.51 8.73
CA LEU A 728 -23.48 -20.43 9.87
C LEU A 728 -24.92 -20.66 10.31
N SER A 729 -25.20 -21.87 10.80
CA SER A 729 -26.44 -22.20 11.51
C SER A 729 -26.50 -21.50 12.88
N THR A 730 -27.67 -21.44 13.51
CA THR A 730 -27.83 -20.88 14.86
C THR A 730 -26.99 -21.61 15.92
N ASP A 731 -26.81 -22.93 15.78
CA ASP A 731 -26.00 -23.73 16.70
C ASP A 731 -24.50 -23.49 16.47
N ASP A 732 -24.08 -23.38 15.20
CA ASP A 732 -22.70 -23.08 14.84
C ASP A 732 -22.30 -21.64 15.16
N TYR A 733 -23.26 -20.70 15.19
CA TYR A 733 -23.01 -19.31 15.56
C TYR A 733 -22.39 -19.20 16.95
N SER A 734 -22.96 -19.89 17.93
CA SER A 734 -22.49 -19.83 19.32
C SER A 734 -21.11 -20.46 19.48
N ARG A 735 -20.89 -21.62 18.82
CA ARG A 735 -19.59 -22.31 18.76
C ARG A 735 -18.53 -21.45 18.08
N ALA A 736 -18.87 -20.83 16.95
CA ALA A 736 -17.98 -19.95 16.18
C ALA A 736 -17.60 -18.70 16.98
N ARG A 737 -18.54 -18.10 17.70
CA ARG A 737 -18.28 -16.97 18.59
C ARG A 737 -17.29 -17.33 19.68
N GLU A 738 -17.53 -18.44 20.38
CA GLU A 738 -16.64 -18.89 21.45
C GLU A 738 -15.24 -19.20 20.90
N PHE A 739 -15.16 -19.96 19.81
CA PHE A 739 -13.91 -20.28 19.12
C PHE A 739 -13.13 -19.03 18.67
N LEU A 740 -13.78 -18.08 17.99
CA LEU A 740 -13.12 -16.87 17.51
C LEU A 740 -12.58 -16.01 18.66
N LEU A 741 -13.31 -15.92 19.78
CA LEU A 741 -12.84 -15.21 20.97
C LEU A 741 -11.57 -15.82 21.57
N HIS A 742 -11.27 -17.10 21.32
CA HIS A 742 -9.99 -17.70 21.71
C HIS A 742 -8.82 -17.26 20.82
N LEU A 743 -9.10 -16.81 19.58
CA LEU A 743 -8.10 -16.39 18.59
C LEU A 743 -7.74 -14.88 18.70
N GLY A 744 -8.41 -14.13 19.57
CA GLY A 744 -8.15 -12.72 19.85
C GLY A 744 -7.69 -12.48 21.29
N THR A 745 -6.88 -11.45 21.49
CA THR A 745 -6.44 -11.00 22.82
C THR A 745 -6.42 -9.47 22.88
N VAL A 746 -6.70 -8.89 24.06
CA VAL A 746 -6.58 -7.45 24.32
C VAL A 746 -5.27 -7.22 25.06
N GLY A 747 -4.37 -6.40 24.52
CA GLY A 747 -3.14 -6.01 25.18
C GLY A 747 -3.35 -5.04 26.34
N SER A 748 -2.28 -4.78 27.10
CA SER A 748 -2.30 -3.80 28.20
C SER A 748 -2.50 -2.36 27.73
N ASP A 749 -2.22 -2.08 26.46
CA ASP A 749 -2.44 -0.82 25.76
C ASP A 749 -3.86 -0.69 25.17
N GLY A 750 -4.71 -1.70 25.38
CA GLY A 750 -6.07 -1.75 24.85
C GLY A 750 -6.16 -2.13 23.36
N GLN A 751 -5.03 -2.41 22.70
CA GLN A 751 -5.02 -2.86 21.31
C GLN A 751 -5.38 -4.34 21.20
N LEU A 752 -5.94 -4.72 20.05
CA LEU A 752 -6.31 -6.09 19.77
C LEU A 752 -5.19 -6.81 19.02
N TYR A 753 -4.85 -8.01 19.50
CA TYR A 753 -3.84 -8.86 18.90
C TYR A 753 -4.39 -10.24 18.54
N ARG A 754 -3.72 -10.88 17.58
CA ARG A 754 -3.97 -12.26 17.18
C ARG A 754 -3.34 -13.20 18.21
N ARG A 755 -4.11 -14.17 18.69
CA ARG A 755 -3.63 -15.26 19.56
C ARG A 755 -3.65 -16.57 18.79
N ALA A 756 -2.61 -17.38 18.97
CA ALA A 756 -2.62 -18.76 18.49
C ALA A 756 -3.28 -19.68 19.52
N VAL A 757 -4.02 -20.68 19.04
CA VAL A 757 -4.77 -21.62 19.87
C VAL A 757 -4.46 -23.04 19.40
N SER A 758 -4.12 -23.94 20.33
CA SER A 758 -3.80 -25.33 19.98
C SER A 758 -4.99 -26.04 19.32
N THR A 759 -4.73 -26.91 18.36
CA THR A 759 -5.78 -27.72 17.71
C THR A 759 -6.44 -28.69 18.70
N ALA A 760 -5.71 -29.13 19.74
CA ALA A 760 -6.28 -29.92 20.83
C ALA A 760 -7.34 -29.12 21.61
N THR A 761 -7.08 -27.84 21.89
CA THR A 761 -8.06 -26.94 22.50
C THR A 761 -9.26 -26.72 21.57
N ILE A 762 -9.04 -26.55 20.27
CA ILE A 762 -10.10 -26.41 19.25
C ILE A 762 -10.97 -27.67 19.19
N ALA A 763 -10.36 -28.85 19.24
CA ALA A 763 -11.06 -30.12 19.26
C ALA A 763 -11.87 -30.32 20.56
N ALA A 764 -11.31 -29.91 21.70
CA ALA A 764 -12.02 -29.93 22.98
C ALA A 764 -13.25 -29.01 22.97
N MET A 765 -13.18 -27.86 22.26
CA MET A 765 -14.32 -26.97 22.01
C MET A 765 -15.33 -27.52 21.00
N GLY A 766 -15.05 -28.66 20.40
CA GLY A 766 -15.85 -29.19 19.30
C GLY A 766 -15.93 -28.19 18.14
N ALA A 767 -14.86 -27.47 17.81
CA ALA A 767 -14.83 -26.47 16.75
C ALA A 767 -13.88 -26.85 15.60
N THR A 768 -13.49 -28.13 15.48
CA THR A 768 -12.56 -28.63 14.46
C THR A 768 -13.07 -28.40 13.05
N ASP A 769 -14.35 -28.69 12.81
CA ASP A 769 -15.07 -28.43 11.56
C ASP A 769 -15.08 -26.94 11.20
N LEU A 770 -15.38 -26.05 12.15
CA LEU A 770 -15.37 -24.59 11.94
C LEU A 770 -13.96 -24.06 11.66
N SER A 771 -12.97 -24.56 12.40
CA SER A 771 -11.56 -24.26 12.17
C SER A 771 -11.11 -24.72 10.78
N GLU A 772 -11.50 -25.92 10.35
CA GLU A 772 -11.21 -26.43 9.01
C GLU A 772 -11.87 -25.56 7.93
N GLN A 773 -13.12 -25.14 8.10
CA GLN A 773 -13.78 -24.23 7.16
C GLN A 773 -13.03 -22.89 7.04
N LEU A 774 -12.61 -22.29 8.16
CA LEU A 774 -11.85 -21.04 8.13
C LEU A 774 -10.41 -21.23 7.62
N LEU A 775 -9.78 -22.39 7.85
CA LEU A 775 -8.50 -22.77 7.25
C LEU A 775 -8.63 -23.02 5.74
N GLN A 776 -9.76 -23.54 5.26
CA GLN A 776 -10.04 -23.68 3.82
C GLN A 776 -10.25 -22.31 3.17
N ARG A 777 -10.95 -21.40 3.86
CA ARG A 777 -11.13 -20.00 3.48
C ARG A 777 -9.92 -19.11 3.78
N ARG A 778 -8.84 -19.69 4.35
CA ARG A 778 -7.60 -19.05 4.85
C ARG A 778 -7.78 -17.71 5.55
N LEU A 779 -8.86 -17.64 6.31
CA LEU A 779 -9.03 -16.67 7.37
C LEU A 779 -8.21 -17.10 8.60
N LEU A 780 -7.82 -18.38 8.66
CA LEU A 780 -6.87 -18.92 9.62
C LEU A 780 -5.60 -19.45 8.93
N VAL A 781 -4.52 -19.45 9.69
CA VAL A 781 -3.25 -20.09 9.37
C VAL A 781 -2.87 -21.05 10.50
N THR A 782 -2.32 -22.21 10.14
CA THR A 782 -1.74 -23.14 11.10
C THR A 782 -0.34 -22.67 11.48
N THR A 783 -0.14 -22.40 12.76
CA THR A 783 1.17 -22.15 13.38
C THR A 783 1.57 -23.36 14.23
N TYR A 784 2.79 -23.39 14.74
CA TYR A 784 3.15 -24.31 15.81
C TYR A 784 3.80 -23.51 16.92
N GLU A 785 3.26 -23.64 18.13
CA GLU A 785 3.82 -23.03 19.33
C GLU A 785 4.14 -24.14 20.32
N ALA A 786 5.33 -24.08 20.93
CA ALA A 786 5.83 -25.12 21.82
C ALA A 786 5.66 -26.55 21.25
N ARG A 787 5.83 -26.72 19.93
CA ARG A 787 5.74 -28.01 19.20
C ARG A 787 4.34 -28.62 19.11
N HIS A 788 3.30 -27.86 19.43
CA HIS A 788 1.92 -28.26 19.22
C HIS A 788 1.31 -27.51 18.02
N PRO A 789 0.52 -28.18 17.16
CA PRO A 789 -0.21 -27.51 16.09
C PRO A 789 -1.19 -26.50 16.70
N CYS A 790 -1.06 -25.26 16.26
CA CYS A 790 -1.90 -24.15 16.66
C CYS A 790 -2.56 -23.51 15.44
N VAL A 791 -3.63 -22.77 15.67
CA VAL A 791 -4.35 -22.03 14.65
C VAL A 791 -4.45 -20.57 15.08
N ARG A 792 -4.27 -19.66 14.14
CA ARG A 792 -4.28 -18.20 14.36
C ARG A 792 -4.96 -17.51 13.17
N LEU A 793 -5.51 -16.31 13.39
CA LEU A 793 -6.00 -15.47 12.30
C LEU A 793 -4.90 -15.14 11.28
N ALA A 794 -5.24 -15.29 10.00
CA ALA A 794 -4.30 -15.18 8.88
C ALA A 794 -3.67 -13.79 8.77
N HIS A 795 -4.46 -12.73 8.97
CA HIS A 795 -4.03 -11.35 8.85
C HIS A 795 -4.50 -10.51 10.04
N HIS A 796 -3.75 -9.47 10.43
CA HIS A 796 -4.12 -8.59 11.55
C HIS A 796 -5.41 -7.79 11.27
N ALA A 797 -5.70 -7.49 10.00
CA ALA A 797 -6.97 -6.92 9.56
C ALA A 797 -8.22 -7.67 10.08
N LEU A 798 -8.16 -9.00 10.25
CA LEU A 798 -9.29 -9.78 10.74
C LEU A 798 -9.60 -9.51 12.23
N VAL A 799 -8.64 -8.96 12.97
CA VAL A 799 -8.82 -8.57 14.37
C VAL A 799 -9.31 -7.12 14.45
N ASP A 800 -8.68 -6.22 13.71
CA ASP A 800 -8.90 -4.77 13.83
C ASP A 800 -10.12 -4.26 13.07
N ALA A 801 -10.47 -4.94 11.97
CA ALA A 801 -11.42 -4.43 10.98
C ALA A 801 -12.69 -5.25 10.87
N TRP A 802 -12.74 -6.45 11.45
CA TRP A 802 -13.91 -7.32 11.39
C TRP A 802 -14.95 -6.85 12.42
N PRO A 803 -16.07 -6.21 11.99
CA PRO A 803 -16.98 -5.54 12.91
C PRO A 803 -17.62 -6.51 13.91
N THR A 804 -18.08 -7.67 13.44
CA THR A 804 -18.70 -8.70 14.29
C THR A 804 -17.72 -9.20 15.36
N PHE A 805 -16.48 -9.52 14.97
CA PHE A 805 -15.48 -10.01 15.90
C PHE A 805 -15.08 -8.96 16.94
N ARG A 806 -14.92 -7.70 16.50
CA ARG A 806 -14.63 -6.57 17.36
C ARG A 806 -15.73 -6.33 18.39
N GLN A 807 -17.00 -6.34 17.96
CA GLN A 807 -18.14 -6.20 18.89
C GLN A 807 -18.13 -7.29 19.97
N TRP A 808 -17.76 -8.53 19.62
CA TRP A 808 -17.67 -9.60 20.61
C TRP A 808 -16.51 -9.43 21.58
N ILE A 809 -15.34 -8.99 21.09
CA ILE A 809 -14.19 -8.72 21.96
C ILE A 809 -14.50 -7.56 22.91
N GLU A 810 -15.09 -6.47 22.41
CA GLU A 810 -15.50 -5.32 23.22
C GLU A 810 -16.55 -5.72 24.26
N ALA A 811 -17.57 -6.49 23.87
CA ALA A 811 -18.60 -7.00 24.80
C ALA A 811 -18.04 -7.99 25.84
N ALA A 812 -17.00 -8.75 25.49
CA ALA A 812 -16.34 -9.69 26.39
C ALA A 812 -15.15 -9.09 27.16
N GLY A 813 -14.82 -7.80 26.96
CA GLY A 813 -13.53 -7.21 27.31
C GLY A 813 -13.00 -7.53 28.71
N SER A 814 -13.80 -7.31 29.76
CA SER A 814 -13.39 -7.61 31.15
C SER A 814 -13.25 -9.11 31.43
N ALA A 815 -14.06 -9.96 30.78
CA ALA A 815 -14.00 -11.41 30.90
C ALA A 815 -12.79 -12.00 30.15
N LEU A 816 -12.45 -11.47 28.97
CA LEU A 816 -11.26 -11.84 28.20
C LEU A 816 -9.96 -11.53 28.96
N GLN A 817 -9.84 -10.33 29.52
CA GLN A 817 -8.67 -9.95 30.32
C GLN A 817 -8.55 -10.81 31.59
N LEU A 818 -9.66 -11.10 32.26
CA LEU A 818 -9.66 -11.96 33.43
C LEU A 818 -9.27 -13.39 33.09
N ARG A 819 -9.75 -13.93 31.96
CA ARG A 819 -9.38 -15.24 31.46
C ARG A 819 -7.89 -15.33 31.11
N GLN A 820 -7.31 -14.29 30.51
CA GLN A 820 -5.87 -14.28 30.24
C GLN A 820 -5.02 -14.30 31.50
N ARG A 821 -5.42 -13.51 32.51
CA ARG A 821 -4.77 -13.55 33.82
C ARG A 821 -4.92 -14.91 34.48
N LEU A 822 -6.07 -15.57 34.33
CA LEU A 822 -6.30 -16.92 34.81
C LEU A 822 -5.40 -17.94 34.10
N ALA A 823 -5.31 -17.86 32.76
CA ALA A 823 -4.47 -18.75 31.95
C ALA A 823 -2.99 -18.64 32.35
N ALA A 824 -2.48 -17.41 32.44
CA ALA A 824 -1.10 -17.15 32.87
C ALA A 824 -0.84 -17.65 34.30
N ALA A 825 -1.75 -17.39 35.23
CA ALA A 825 -1.62 -17.87 36.61
C ALA A 825 -1.67 -19.41 36.70
N ALA A 826 -2.47 -20.06 35.85
CA ALA A 826 -2.57 -21.51 35.79
C ALA A 826 -1.29 -22.15 35.20
N GLU A 827 -0.72 -21.57 34.15
CA GLU A 827 0.55 -22.00 33.56
C GLU A 827 1.74 -21.81 34.53
N ASP A 828 1.80 -20.66 35.22
CA ASP A 828 2.79 -20.41 36.26
C ASP A 828 2.67 -21.41 37.42
N TRP A 829 1.44 -21.74 37.82
CA TRP A 829 1.16 -22.72 38.88
C TRP A 829 1.58 -24.15 38.47
N GLU A 830 1.28 -24.55 37.23
CA GLU A 830 1.67 -25.86 36.68
C GLU A 830 3.21 -25.98 36.57
N SER A 831 3.86 -24.97 35.99
CA SER A 831 5.32 -24.96 35.81
C SER A 831 6.10 -24.87 37.13
N SER A 832 5.50 -24.25 38.15
CA SER A 832 6.10 -24.14 39.49
C SER A 832 5.85 -25.36 40.39
N GLY A 833 5.22 -26.44 39.87
CA GLY A 833 4.97 -27.66 40.63
C GLY A 833 3.84 -27.55 41.66
N HIS A 834 2.79 -26.80 41.33
CA HIS A 834 1.54 -26.66 42.08
C HIS A 834 1.63 -26.05 43.50
N PRO A 835 2.32 -24.91 43.71
CA PRO A 835 2.41 -24.29 45.04
C PRO A 835 1.04 -23.80 45.57
N VAL A 836 0.77 -24.02 46.86
CA VAL A 836 -0.52 -23.67 47.50
C VAL A 836 -0.69 -22.16 47.65
N GLU A 837 0.41 -21.42 47.76
CA GLU A 837 0.45 -19.96 47.90
C GLU A 837 0.00 -19.24 46.63
N ALA A 838 0.12 -19.88 45.48
CA ALA A 838 -0.28 -19.33 44.17
C ALA A 838 -1.77 -19.55 43.84
N LEU A 839 -2.53 -20.27 44.69
CA LEU A 839 -3.96 -20.51 44.48
C LEU A 839 -4.82 -19.27 44.72
N LEU A 840 -5.96 -19.18 44.03
CA LEU A 840 -6.87 -18.05 44.16
C LEU A 840 -7.53 -17.99 45.56
N GLY A 841 -7.56 -16.79 46.13
CA GLY A 841 -8.33 -16.52 47.34
C GLY A 841 -9.84 -16.44 47.07
N GLU A 842 -10.66 -16.58 48.12
CA GLU A 842 -12.12 -16.69 48.02
C GLU A 842 -12.80 -15.56 47.22
N ARG A 843 -12.36 -14.31 47.40
CA ARG A 843 -12.91 -13.17 46.65
C ARG A 843 -12.53 -13.21 45.16
N SER A 844 -11.27 -13.53 44.87
CA SER A 844 -10.77 -13.61 43.49
C SER A 844 -11.41 -14.78 42.75
N LEU A 845 -11.56 -15.93 43.41
CA LEU A 845 -12.23 -17.09 42.84
C LEU A 845 -13.70 -16.80 42.50
N ALA A 846 -14.44 -16.13 43.40
CA ALA A 846 -15.84 -15.76 43.14
C ALA A 846 -15.98 -14.82 41.92
N VAL A 847 -15.07 -13.85 41.76
CA VAL A 847 -15.04 -12.94 40.59
C VAL A 847 -14.70 -13.69 39.31
N VAL A 848 -13.76 -14.63 39.39
CA VAL A 848 -13.38 -15.49 38.26
C VAL A 848 -14.56 -16.36 37.85
N GLU A 849 -15.16 -17.12 38.78
CA GLU A 849 -16.31 -17.99 38.54
C GLU A 849 -17.53 -17.25 37.97
N SER A 850 -17.83 -16.04 38.47
CA SER A 850 -18.97 -15.26 37.97
C SER A 850 -18.75 -14.67 36.58
N SER A 851 -17.50 -14.34 36.23
CA SER A 851 -17.17 -13.61 34.99
C SER A 851 -16.83 -14.53 33.82
N ILE A 852 -16.37 -15.75 34.09
CA ILE A 852 -16.08 -16.77 33.07
C ILE A 852 -17.15 -17.87 33.00
N MET A 853 -18.30 -17.68 33.66
CA MET A 853 -19.39 -18.64 33.64
C MET A 853 -19.87 -18.87 32.20
N GLY A 854 -19.73 -20.11 31.71
CA GLY A 854 -20.09 -20.49 30.34
C GLY A 854 -18.95 -20.45 29.32
N TRP A 855 -17.71 -20.15 29.73
CA TRP A 855 -16.52 -20.27 28.89
C TRP A 855 -15.87 -21.65 29.04
N MET A 856 -15.45 -22.25 27.93
CA MET A 856 -14.67 -23.47 27.94
C MET A 856 -13.22 -23.21 28.35
N LEU A 857 -12.76 -23.88 29.41
CA LEU A 857 -11.42 -23.74 29.98
C LEU A 857 -10.51 -24.89 29.55
N GLY A 858 -9.21 -24.62 29.45
CA GLY A 858 -8.19 -25.65 29.26
C GLY A 858 -8.06 -26.56 30.49
N GLU A 859 -7.45 -27.74 30.33
CA GLU A 859 -7.29 -28.70 31.43
C GLU A 859 -6.46 -28.15 32.59
N VAL A 860 -5.42 -27.36 32.30
CA VAL A 860 -4.58 -26.69 33.32
C VAL A 860 -5.38 -25.64 34.10
N GLU A 861 -6.19 -24.84 33.41
CA GLU A 861 -7.08 -23.84 34.03
C GLU A 861 -8.15 -24.49 34.91
N LYS A 862 -8.76 -25.59 34.44
CA LYS A 862 -9.72 -26.40 35.23
C LYS A 862 -9.05 -26.97 36.48
N GLY A 863 -7.84 -27.51 36.34
CA GLY A 863 -7.03 -28.04 37.45
C GLY A 863 -6.74 -26.97 38.50
N TYR A 864 -6.30 -25.80 38.06
CA TYR A 864 -6.00 -24.65 38.93
C TYR A 864 -7.24 -24.14 39.68
N LEU A 865 -8.39 -24.04 39.01
CA LEU A 865 -9.66 -23.66 39.66
C LEU A 865 -10.14 -24.71 40.67
N ALA A 866 -10.06 -25.99 40.31
CA ALA A 866 -10.44 -27.09 41.21
C ALA A 866 -9.54 -27.12 42.46
N ALA A 867 -8.24 -26.92 42.29
CA ALA A 867 -7.28 -26.82 43.40
C ALA A 867 -7.58 -25.61 44.30
N SER A 868 -7.89 -24.45 43.71
CA SER A 868 -8.28 -23.23 44.44
C SER A 868 -9.58 -23.44 45.24
N GLN A 869 -10.59 -24.06 44.65
CA GLN A 869 -11.84 -24.43 45.33
C GLN A 869 -11.58 -25.40 46.49
N ALA A 870 -10.73 -26.40 46.29
CA ALA A 870 -10.41 -27.40 47.31
C ALA A 870 -9.67 -26.77 48.51
N ASP A 871 -8.73 -25.85 48.27
CA ASP A 871 -8.02 -25.12 49.32
C ASP A 871 -8.96 -24.21 50.13
N ILE A 872 -9.87 -23.48 49.48
CA ILE A 872 -10.87 -22.66 50.19
C ILE A 872 -11.79 -23.53 51.05
N ARG A 873 -12.25 -24.68 50.53
CA ARG A 873 -13.06 -25.64 51.30
C ARG A 873 -12.27 -26.17 52.50
N ARG A 874 -10.97 -26.46 52.33
CA ARG A 874 -10.08 -26.89 53.42
C ARG A 874 -9.94 -25.80 54.48
N LYS A 875 -9.64 -24.56 54.09
CA LYS A 875 -9.49 -23.41 55.01
C LYS A 875 -10.78 -23.11 55.76
N ARG A 876 -11.96 -23.19 55.12
CA ARG A 876 -13.26 -23.06 55.79
C ARG A 876 -13.51 -24.17 56.80
N ARG A 877 -13.19 -25.44 56.47
CA ARG A 877 -13.32 -26.56 57.41
C ARG A 877 -12.40 -26.41 58.61
N THR A 878 -11.14 -26.05 58.41
CA THR A 878 -10.17 -25.83 59.50
C THR A 878 -10.58 -24.63 60.36
N GLY A 879 -11.03 -23.53 59.75
CA GLY A 879 -11.55 -22.35 60.47
C GLY A 879 -12.79 -22.69 61.30
N HIS A 880 -13.73 -23.46 60.76
CA HIS A 880 -14.87 -23.96 61.52
C HIS A 880 -14.42 -24.88 62.66
N LEU A 881 -13.50 -25.82 62.43
CA LEU A 881 -13.00 -26.71 63.46
C LEU A 881 -12.32 -25.94 64.60
N ILE A 882 -11.48 -24.95 64.29
CA ILE A 882 -10.85 -24.06 65.27
C ILE A 882 -11.91 -23.25 66.02
N SER A 883 -12.91 -22.70 65.32
CA SER A 883 -14.00 -21.95 65.96
C SER A 883 -14.84 -22.84 66.90
N THR A 884 -15.11 -24.08 66.50
CA THR A 884 -15.85 -25.06 67.30
C THR A 884 -15.01 -25.52 68.49
N VAL A 885 -13.71 -25.77 68.31
CA VAL A 885 -12.79 -26.09 69.41
C VAL A 885 -12.69 -24.93 70.38
N LEU A 886 -12.50 -23.69 69.92
CA LEU A 886 -12.49 -22.49 70.77
C LEU A 886 -13.82 -22.30 71.50
N PHE A 887 -14.95 -22.55 70.83
CA PHE A 887 -16.28 -22.47 71.44
C PHE A 887 -16.50 -23.55 72.51
N VAL A 888 -16.13 -24.80 72.23
CA VAL A 888 -16.21 -25.92 73.20
C VAL A 888 -15.26 -25.69 74.37
N PHE A 889 -14.05 -25.18 74.12
CA PHE A 889 -13.09 -24.87 75.16
C PHE A 889 -13.55 -23.69 76.03
N GLY A 890 -14.12 -22.65 75.41
CA GLY A 890 -14.73 -21.51 76.11
C GLY A 890 -15.96 -21.93 76.94
N ALA A 891 -16.84 -22.77 76.39
CA ALA A 891 -17.97 -23.34 77.11
C ALA A 891 -17.51 -24.23 78.27
N GLY A 892 -16.47 -25.05 78.06
CA GLY A 892 -15.86 -25.89 79.08
C GLY A 892 -15.27 -25.09 80.25
N ILE A 893 -14.55 -24.00 79.96
CA ILE A 893 -14.03 -23.07 80.98
C ILE A 893 -15.19 -22.42 81.75
N SER A 894 -16.26 -22.01 81.07
CA SER A 894 -17.43 -21.38 81.71
C SER A 894 -18.20 -22.35 82.62
N ILE A 895 -18.33 -23.61 82.21
CA ILE A 895 -18.92 -24.69 83.04
C ILE A 895 -18.02 -25.01 84.22
N LEU A 896 -16.70 -25.11 84.02
CA LEU A 896 -15.74 -25.35 85.11
C LEU A 896 -15.78 -24.21 86.13
N TYR A 897 -15.88 -22.96 85.66
CA TYR A 897 -16.05 -21.78 86.50
C TYR A 897 -17.36 -21.84 87.29
N SER A 898 -18.47 -22.24 86.66
CA SER A 898 -19.78 -22.38 87.33
C SER A 898 -19.80 -23.48 88.39
N VAL A 899 -19.17 -24.64 88.13
CA VAL A 899 -19.16 -25.81 89.04
C VAL A 899 -18.25 -25.55 90.26
N PHE A 900 -17.12 -24.88 90.06
CA PHE A 900 -16.22 -24.54 91.17
C PHE A 900 -16.71 -23.35 92.00
N ASN A 901 -17.51 -22.44 91.45
CA ASN A 901 -18.11 -21.35 92.22
C ASN A 901 -19.30 -21.80 93.09
N THR A 902 -19.78 -23.02 92.90
CA THR A 902 -20.79 -23.67 93.77
C THR A 902 -20.20 -24.54 94.89
N GLY A 903 -18.88 -24.78 94.90
CA GLY A 903 -18.19 -25.54 95.94
C GLY A 903 -17.36 -24.63 96.85
N GLY A 904 -17.81 -24.44 98.09
CA GLY A 904 -17.03 -23.73 99.11
C GLY A 904 -15.66 -24.37 99.33
N ASP A 905 -14.65 -23.51 99.51
CA ASP A 905 -13.27 -23.80 99.97
C ASP A 905 -12.17 -24.15 98.94
N GLY A 906 -12.30 -23.72 97.68
CA GLY A 906 -11.23 -23.82 96.67
C GLY A 906 -10.46 -22.52 96.30
N ALA A 907 -10.77 -21.38 96.91
CA ALA A 907 -10.50 -20.06 96.33
C ALA A 907 -9.05 -19.53 96.36
N ARG A 908 -8.06 -20.27 96.91
CA ARG A 908 -6.66 -19.76 97.05
C ARG A 908 -5.64 -20.37 96.10
N TRP A 909 -5.97 -21.43 95.35
CA TRP A 909 -5.03 -22.07 94.42
C TRP A 909 -5.16 -21.60 92.96
N TRP A 910 -6.20 -20.84 92.62
CA TRP A 910 -6.54 -20.50 91.22
C TRP A 910 -6.18 -19.09 90.75
N SER A 911 -5.78 -18.16 91.63
CA SER A 911 -5.39 -16.81 91.20
C SER A 911 -4.14 -16.84 90.31
N SER A 912 -3.23 -17.77 90.53
CA SER A 912 -2.01 -17.91 89.71
C SER A 912 -2.26 -18.71 88.43
N SER A 913 -3.09 -19.76 88.48
CA SER A 913 -3.39 -20.61 87.32
C SER A 913 -4.37 -19.96 86.33
N ALA A 914 -5.31 -19.13 86.79
CA ALA A 914 -6.22 -18.38 85.93
C ALA A 914 -5.48 -17.28 85.15
N ILE A 915 -4.45 -16.65 85.73
CA ILE A 915 -3.61 -15.67 85.04
C ILE A 915 -2.76 -16.36 83.97
N VAL A 916 -2.23 -17.55 84.26
CA VAL A 916 -1.45 -18.34 83.28
C VAL A 916 -2.35 -18.85 82.13
N LEU A 917 -3.55 -19.36 82.42
CA LEU A 917 -4.49 -19.76 81.38
C LEU A 917 -5.00 -18.56 80.57
N GLY A 918 -5.29 -17.44 81.23
CA GLY A 918 -5.68 -16.18 80.58
C GLY A 918 -4.57 -15.64 79.68
N ALA A 919 -3.31 -15.75 80.09
CA ALA A 919 -2.15 -15.39 79.28
C ALA A 919 -1.97 -16.34 78.08
N ILE A 920 -2.17 -17.65 78.24
CA ILE A 920 -2.11 -18.62 77.13
C ILE A 920 -3.23 -18.37 76.13
N VAL A 921 -4.46 -18.10 76.59
CA VAL A 921 -5.60 -17.77 75.73
C VAL A 921 -5.38 -16.42 75.04
N ALA A 922 -4.83 -15.42 75.73
CA ALA A 922 -4.46 -14.14 75.14
C ALA A 922 -3.36 -14.30 74.07
N VAL A 923 -2.34 -15.12 74.31
CA VAL A 923 -1.27 -15.42 73.34
C VAL A 923 -1.82 -16.19 72.13
N LEU A 924 -2.75 -17.12 72.33
CA LEU A 924 -3.40 -17.85 71.23
C LEU A 924 -4.35 -16.97 70.42
N LEU A 925 -5.11 -16.08 71.06
CA LEU A 925 -5.94 -15.08 70.39
C LEU A 925 -5.10 -14.03 69.66
N GLN A 926 -4.01 -13.58 70.27
CA GLN A 926 -3.09 -12.61 69.68
C GLN A 926 -2.32 -13.22 68.51
N SER A 927 -1.93 -14.50 68.58
CA SER A 927 -1.38 -15.27 67.47
C SER A 927 -2.40 -15.45 66.34
N ALA A 928 -3.65 -15.78 66.65
CA ALA A 928 -4.73 -15.88 65.65
C ALA A 928 -5.09 -14.54 65.00
N ILE A 929 -4.98 -13.42 65.73
CA ILE A 929 -5.21 -12.06 65.24
C ILE A 929 -4.01 -11.57 64.41
N LEU A 930 -2.77 -11.86 64.82
CA LEU A 930 -1.55 -11.58 64.05
C LEU A 930 -1.53 -12.34 62.74
N HIS A 931 -1.92 -13.62 62.73
CA HIS A 931 -2.04 -14.43 61.51
C HIS A 931 -3.15 -13.94 60.57
N ARG A 932 -4.14 -13.19 61.09
CA ARG A 932 -5.19 -12.52 60.32
C ARG A 932 -4.77 -11.13 59.82
N ASN A 933 -3.86 -10.44 60.51
CA ASN A 933 -3.40 -9.08 60.17
C ASN A 933 -2.14 -9.04 59.28
N GLU A 934 -1.27 -10.06 59.29
CA GLU A 934 -0.11 -10.15 58.37
C GLU A 934 -0.52 -10.33 56.89
N ARG A 935 -1.82 -10.52 56.59
CA ARG A 935 -2.37 -10.55 55.22
C ARG A 935 -3.03 -9.24 54.77
N ARG A 936 -2.72 -8.11 55.42
CA ARG A 936 -3.19 -6.76 54.99
C ARG A 936 -2.11 -5.83 54.44
N SER A 937 -0.85 -6.23 54.43
CA SER A 937 0.22 -5.47 53.77
C SER A 937 1.00 -6.41 52.88
N LEU A 938 0.65 -6.44 51.59
CA LEU A 938 1.53 -6.76 50.46
C LEU A 938 0.71 -6.51 49.19
N THR A 939 0.52 -5.22 48.91
CA THR A 939 0.25 -4.68 47.57
C THR A 939 1.34 -3.63 47.33
N PRO A 940 1.99 -3.60 46.16
CA PRO A 940 1.98 -2.38 45.36
C PRO A 940 0.54 -2.08 44.91
#